data_AF-A0A1G2THB6-F1
#
_entry.id   AF-A0A1G2THB6-F1
#
_cell.length_a   1.000
_cell.length_b   1.000
_cell.length_c   1.000
_cell.angle_alpha   90.00
_cell.angle_beta   90.00
_cell.angle_gamma   90.00
#
_symmetry.space_group_name_H-M   'P 1'
#
loop_
_entity.id
_entity.type
_entity.pdbx_description
1 polymer ?
#
loop_
_entity_poly.entity_id
_entity_poly.type
_entity_poly.pdbx_seq_one_letter_code
_entity_poly.pdbx_strand_id
1 'polypeptide(L)'
;MYLKSIELSGFKSFAKKSHFLFNTPISSIVGPNGSGKSNVAEAFRFVLGEQSIKSMRGKKGEDLIWNGSGDSPRANRASVKVVFDNLRKMFDIDFPEVSIERVVHRDGTNEYLVNGSQVRLKDVIELLASAHIGSSGHHIISQGEADKVVSANPRDRKAMVEDALGLKIYQYKRAESERKLEKTFENIVQVEALRKEIAPHLKFLEKQVEKLAKTESLREDLIKISQEYFKREDFHIAGAKAVLKEERGPIDRALEKLSKESAEAKKVIEFESGLSEAKKKRDDLTRELGKLDGLILAEERVIETEKRLSASDELKTVRLREIEELYREISLFSEIRQIIERLGSFISERKHRTDSNLIAESEARIADFKKKKVELESALKAAAEKEESINEAEKAVFRIMSEEKDLISRLNLLKSREERIGLEEAEFKRTLEEVGHLAGTEALRFKDFALSEEEMKSEPRVKQEERKRVLEKNKLRLEDSSMAGGEELKKEHAETSERDAFLARELLDLEKSAESLKGLIKDLEERLATEFETGVEKINKEFDKLFNKMFGGGEARLVLVKESKKSPASELDDETFEPSEADEADEGLEIKVSLPKKKIRSLMMLSGGERALTSIALIFAISQVNPPPFIILDETDAALDEANSKKYGDLVEMLSEKSQLILITHNRETMSRAGVIYGVTMAGNGVSKLLSISFDEAVEVAK
;
A
#
# COMPACT_ATOMS: atom_id res chain seq x y z
N MET A 1 -4.19 39.17 58.31
CA MET A 1 -3.71 37.90 58.91
C MET A 1 -4.03 36.80 57.93
N TYR A 2 -3.17 35.80 57.80
CA TYR A 2 -3.31 34.77 56.76
C TYR A 2 -3.87 33.47 57.33
N LEU A 3 -3.49 33.11 58.56
CA LEU A 3 -3.97 31.92 59.24
C LEU A 3 -5.09 32.30 60.23
N LYS A 4 -6.28 31.71 60.08
CA LYS A 4 -7.44 31.99 60.94
C LYS A 4 -7.51 31.03 62.12
N SER A 5 -7.43 29.72 61.87
CA SER A 5 -7.54 28.70 62.91
C SER A 5 -6.90 27.37 62.55
N ILE A 6 -6.63 26.57 63.58
CA ILE A 6 -6.35 25.14 63.46
C ILE A 6 -7.29 24.35 64.38
N GLU A 7 -7.91 23.31 63.82
CA GLU A 7 -8.72 22.34 64.55
C GLU A 7 -7.98 21.00 64.62
N LEU A 8 -7.88 20.43 65.82
CA LEU A 8 -7.29 19.11 66.05
C LEU A 8 -8.34 18.20 66.65
N SER A 9 -8.51 16.99 66.12
CA SER A 9 -9.44 16.01 66.64
C SER A 9 -8.84 14.61 66.59
N GLY A 10 -8.70 13.96 67.75
CA GLY A 10 -8.13 12.62 67.86
C GLY A 10 -6.63 12.55 67.51
N PHE A 11 -5.94 13.70 67.40
CA PHE A 11 -4.54 13.79 67.01
C PHE A 11 -3.63 13.78 68.24
N LYS A 12 -2.77 12.77 68.36
CA LYS A 12 -1.88 12.55 69.52
C LYS A 12 -2.63 12.79 70.83
N SER A 13 -2.15 13.67 71.70
CA SER A 13 -2.75 13.96 73.01
C SER A 13 -4.08 14.73 72.96
N PHE A 14 -4.50 15.24 71.80
CA PHE A 14 -5.77 15.95 71.61
C PHE A 14 -6.91 14.97 71.28
N ALA A 15 -7.35 14.21 72.29
CA ALA A 15 -8.42 13.21 72.13
C ALA A 15 -9.78 13.81 71.73
N LYS A 16 -10.09 15.03 72.22
CA LYS A 16 -11.31 15.78 71.89
C LYS A 16 -10.99 16.92 70.92
N LYS A 17 -12.02 17.37 70.18
CA LYS A 17 -11.90 18.52 69.27
C LYS A 17 -11.37 19.74 70.03
N SER A 18 -10.22 20.25 69.58
CA SER A 18 -9.55 21.44 70.12
C SER A 18 -9.41 22.47 69.01
N HIS A 19 -9.68 23.74 69.31
CA HIS A 19 -9.77 24.82 68.32
C HIS A 19 -8.91 26.00 68.77
N PHE A 20 -7.89 26.34 67.97
CA PHE A 20 -7.03 27.50 68.22
C PHE A 20 -7.37 28.61 67.22
N LEU A 21 -7.56 29.83 67.71
CA LEU A 21 -7.87 31.02 66.91
C LEU A 21 -6.64 31.93 66.83
N PHE A 22 -6.17 32.26 65.63
CA PHE A 22 -4.99 33.12 65.48
C PHE A 22 -5.43 34.50 64.98
N ASN A 23 -5.91 35.33 65.90
CA ASN A 23 -6.42 36.68 65.64
C ASN A 23 -5.45 37.81 65.99
N THR A 24 -4.22 37.48 66.39
CA THR A 24 -3.15 38.44 66.68
C THR A 24 -1.91 38.17 65.81
N PRO A 25 -1.03 39.17 65.60
CA PRO A 25 0.23 38.97 64.88
C PRO A 25 1.16 37.97 65.57
N ILE A 26 1.14 37.92 66.91
CA ILE A 26 1.92 36.97 67.72
C ILE A 26 0.97 36.22 68.66
N SER A 27 0.92 34.91 68.50
CA SER A 27 0.19 33.99 69.38
C SER A 27 1.20 33.08 70.08
N SER A 28 1.08 32.90 71.40
CA SER A 28 1.93 31.98 72.15
C SER A 28 1.16 30.76 72.63
N ILE A 29 1.81 29.60 72.62
CA ILE A 29 1.29 28.34 73.14
C ILE A 29 2.22 27.88 74.26
N VAL A 30 1.67 27.77 75.48
CA VAL A 30 2.44 27.59 76.71
C VAL A 30 1.87 26.43 77.52
N GLY A 31 2.61 25.93 78.51
CA GLY A 31 2.17 24.81 79.33
C GLY A 31 3.34 23.98 79.90
N PRO A 32 3.07 23.06 80.84
CA PRO A 32 4.11 22.22 81.43
C PRO A 32 4.70 21.22 80.42
N ASN A 33 5.87 20.66 80.73
CA ASN A 33 6.51 19.66 79.87
C ASN A 33 5.62 18.41 79.76
N GLY A 34 5.53 17.85 78.55
CA GLY A 34 4.65 16.71 78.27
C GLY A 34 3.16 17.06 78.10
N SER A 35 2.75 18.33 78.20
CA SER A 35 1.32 18.70 78.08
C SER A 35 0.75 18.61 76.66
N GLY A 36 1.59 18.43 75.65
CA GLY A 36 1.21 18.33 74.24
C GLY A 36 1.42 19.60 73.41
N LYS A 37 2.18 20.59 73.89
CA LYS A 37 2.47 21.84 73.17
C LYS A 37 3.05 21.61 71.78
N SER A 38 4.17 20.90 71.69
CA SER A 38 4.82 20.58 70.41
C SER A 38 3.99 19.65 69.51
N ASN A 39 2.96 18.97 70.05
CA ASN A 39 2.01 18.23 69.21
C ASN A 39 1.19 19.18 68.32
N VAL A 40 1.06 20.47 68.69
CA VAL A 40 0.43 21.48 67.84
C VAL A 40 1.31 21.80 66.63
N ALA A 41 2.62 22.00 66.82
CA ALA A 41 3.55 22.18 65.69
C ALA A 41 3.56 20.96 64.76
N GLU A 42 3.49 19.75 65.32
CA GLU A 42 3.38 18.52 64.51
C GLU A 42 2.06 18.41 63.77
N ALA A 43 0.96 18.93 64.32
CA ALA A 43 -0.33 18.98 63.63
C ALA A 43 -0.24 19.90 62.40
N PHE A 44 0.46 21.03 62.50
CA PHE A 44 0.75 21.87 61.34
C PHE A 44 1.63 21.14 60.30
N ARG A 45 2.71 20.45 60.71
CA ARG A 45 3.50 19.63 59.78
C ARG A 45 2.64 18.58 59.06
N PHE A 46 1.78 17.91 59.82
CA PHE A 46 0.90 16.86 59.32
C PHE A 46 -0.04 17.37 58.23
N VAL A 47 -0.78 18.45 58.48
CA VAL A 47 -1.76 19.00 57.53
C VAL A 47 -1.10 19.70 56.33
N LEU A 48 0.10 20.26 56.49
CA LEU A 48 0.88 20.89 55.41
C LEU A 48 1.61 19.88 54.50
N GLY A 49 1.33 18.58 54.65
CA GLY A 49 1.79 17.56 53.71
C GLY A 49 3.11 16.87 54.05
N GLU A 50 3.62 16.99 55.29
CA GLU A 50 4.79 16.23 55.74
C GLU A 50 4.54 14.71 55.62
N GLN A 51 5.42 14.02 54.91
CA GLN A 51 5.32 12.57 54.69
C GLN A 51 6.15 11.79 55.71
N SER A 52 7.21 12.39 56.26
CA SER A 52 8.10 11.73 57.20
C SER A 52 7.45 11.61 58.57
N ILE A 53 6.99 10.41 58.92
CA ILE A 53 6.43 10.11 60.25
C ILE A 53 7.47 10.32 61.35
N LYS A 54 8.76 10.12 61.03
CA LYS A 54 9.89 10.39 61.93
C LYS A 54 10.02 11.88 62.27
N SER A 55 9.76 12.77 61.30
CA SER A 55 9.74 14.24 61.48
C SER A 55 8.65 14.66 62.50
N MET A 56 7.55 13.92 62.54
CA MET A 56 6.45 14.09 63.50
C MET A 56 6.60 13.21 64.75
N ARG A 57 7.82 12.82 65.13
CA ARG A 57 8.14 11.99 66.33
C ARG A 57 7.27 10.73 66.47
N GLY A 58 6.96 10.06 65.36
CA GLY A 58 6.25 8.77 65.32
C GLY A 58 7.09 7.67 64.65
N LYS A 59 6.65 6.42 64.78
CA LYS A 59 7.20 5.27 64.03
C LYS A 59 6.23 4.77 62.95
N LYS A 60 4.93 4.81 63.22
CA LYS A 60 3.85 4.42 62.31
C LYS A 60 2.79 5.52 62.22
N GLY A 61 1.98 5.53 61.16
CA GLY A 61 0.90 6.51 60.98
C GLY A 61 -0.13 6.46 62.12
N GLU A 62 -0.36 5.27 62.67
CA GLU A 62 -1.20 5.05 63.85
C GLU A 62 -0.73 5.79 65.11
N ASP A 63 0.56 6.12 65.23
CA ASP A 63 1.12 6.83 66.39
C ASP A 63 0.66 8.30 66.44
N LEU A 64 0.15 8.82 65.32
CA LEU A 64 -0.45 10.15 65.24
C LEU A 64 -1.89 10.16 65.76
N ILE A 65 -2.50 8.99 65.96
CA ILE A 65 -3.88 8.83 66.43
C ILE A 65 -3.89 8.65 67.94
N TRP A 66 -4.87 9.27 68.62
CA TRP A 66 -5.08 9.10 70.04
C TRP A 66 -5.24 7.62 70.41
N ASN A 67 -4.30 7.12 71.20
CA ASN A 67 -4.17 5.71 71.54
C ASN A 67 -4.93 5.28 72.79
N GLY A 68 -5.79 6.15 73.34
CA GLY A 68 -6.58 5.89 74.54
C GLY A 68 -5.79 6.12 75.83
N SER A 69 -6.47 6.52 76.90
CA SER A 69 -5.89 6.63 78.24
C SER A 69 -6.98 6.70 79.29
N GLY A 70 -6.91 5.84 80.31
CA GLY A 70 -7.86 5.78 81.43
C GLY A 70 -9.32 5.79 80.97
N ASP A 71 -9.98 6.94 81.17
CA ASP A 71 -11.41 7.18 80.89
C ASP A 71 -11.73 7.57 79.43
N SER A 72 -10.72 7.71 78.56
CA SER A 72 -10.93 8.14 77.16
C SER A 72 -10.64 6.98 76.20
N PRO A 73 -11.63 6.51 75.41
CA PRO A 73 -11.45 5.40 74.50
C PRO A 73 -10.47 5.75 73.37
N ARG A 74 -9.96 4.70 72.72
CA ARG A 74 -9.10 4.82 71.53
C ARG A 74 -9.86 5.50 70.39
N ALA A 75 -9.21 6.43 69.71
CA ALA A 75 -9.75 6.99 68.47
C ALA A 75 -9.42 6.08 67.29
N ASN A 76 -10.33 6.01 66.31
CA ASN A 76 -10.13 5.26 65.05
C ASN A 76 -9.50 6.10 63.94
N ARG A 77 -9.59 7.43 64.06
CA ARG A 77 -9.02 8.40 63.12
C ARG A 77 -8.51 9.62 63.87
N ALA A 78 -7.56 10.31 63.27
CA ALA A 78 -7.16 11.66 63.66
C ALA A 78 -7.37 12.60 62.48
N SER A 79 -7.90 13.79 62.73
CA SER A 79 -7.98 14.85 61.73
C SER A 79 -7.36 16.14 62.24
N VAL A 80 -6.72 16.85 61.32
CA VAL A 80 -6.21 18.21 61.54
C VAL A 80 -6.70 19.06 60.39
N LYS A 81 -7.37 20.16 60.71
CA LYS A 81 -7.91 21.11 59.74
C LYS A 81 -7.34 22.49 60.00
N VAL A 82 -6.78 23.12 58.98
CA VAL A 82 -6.28 24.49 59.02
C VAL A 82 -7.12 25.36 58.11
N VAL A 83 -7.48 26.55 58.57
CA VAL A 83 -8.26 27.52 57.82
C VAL A 83 -7.44 28.78 57.57
N PHE A 84 -7.33 29.16 56.30
CA PHE A 84 -6.65 30.35 55.84
C PHE A 84 -7.64 31.41 55.34
N ASP A 85 -7.28 32.68 55.54
CA ASP A 85 -7.89 33.82 54.89
C ASP A 85 -7.31 33.98 53.48
N ASN A 86 -8.18 33.91 52.47
CA ASN A 86 -7.80 34.01 51.07
C ASN A 86 -8.31 35.29 50.39
N LEU A 87 -8.71 36.32 51.16
CA LEU A 87 -9.14 37.62 50.60
C LEU A 87 -8.04 38.30 49.77
N ARG A 88 -6.77 38.01 50.06
CA ARG A 88 -5.60 38.50 49.31
C ARG A 88 -5.20 37.60 48.13
N LYS A 89 -6.01 36.59 47.78
CA LYS A 89 -5.72 35.57 46.76
C LYS A 89 -4.33 34.94 46.93
N MET A 90 -4.03 34.50 48.15
CA MET A 90 -2.81 33.77 48.48
C MET A 90 -2.77 32.39 47.83
N PHE A 91 -3.95 31.77 47.71
CA PHE A 91 -4.16 30.52 46.99
C PHE A 91 -4.88 30.83 45.68
N ASP A 92 -4.50 30.12 44.62
CA ASP A 92 -5.14 30.21 43.29
C ASP A 92 -6.48 29.47 43.26
N ILE A 93 -7.38 29.88 44.16
CA ILE A 93 -8.70 29.31 44.39
C ILE A 93 -9.67 30.48 44.63
N ASP A 94 -10.78 30.53 43.89
CA ASP A 94 -11.79 31.58 44.00
C ASP A 94 -12.74 31.40 45.20
N PHE A 95 -12.17 31.16 46.38
CA PHE A 95 -12.89 31.12 47.65
C PHE A 95 -12.27 32.12 48.63
N PRO A 96 -13.07 32.86 49.42
CA PRO A 96 -12.58 33.83 50.39
C PRO A 96 -11.88 33.19 51.59
N GLU A 97 -12.16 31.92 51.85
CA GLU A 97 -11.49 31.10 52.85
C GLU A 97 -11.09 29.76 52.23
N VAL A 98 -9.89 29.29 52.59
CA VAL A 98 -9.37 28.00 52.14
C VAL A 98 -9.11 27.13 53.38
N SER A 99 -9.80 26.00 53.46
CA SER A 99 -9.58 25.01 54.51
C SER A 99 -8.85 23.80 53.95
N ILE A 100 -7.72 23.45 54.55
CA ILE A 100 -6.95 22.23 54.24
C ILE A 100 -7.09 21.29 55.42
N GLU A 101 -7.56 20.07 55.18
CA GLU A 101 -7.73 19.04 56.19
C GLU A 101 -7.01 17.77 55.77
N ARG A 102 -6.31 17.15 56.72
CA ARG A 102 -5.75 15.82 56.56
C ARG A 102 -6.33 14.90 57.62
N VAL A 103 -6.78 13.72 57.19
CA VAL A 103 -7.30 12.66 58.06
C VAL A 103 -6.40 11.44 57.93
N VAL A 104 -6.00 10.85 59.05
CA VAL A 104 -5.31 9.57 59.09
C VAL A 104 -6.15 8.55 59.84
N HIS A 105 -6.28 7.38 59.24
CA HIS A 105 -7.01 6.24 59.81
C HIS A 105 -6.03 5.19 60.36
N ARG A 106 -6.53 4.30 61.21
CA ARG A 106 -5.70 3.25 61.84
C ARG A 106 -5.11 2.24 60.85
N ASP A 107 -5.68 2.09 59.67
CA ASP A 107 -5.13 1.27 58.59
C ASP A 107 -3.93 1.94 57.87
N GLY A 108 -3.57 3.16 58.26
CA GLY A 108 -2.49 3.95 57.66
C GLY A 108 -2.92 4.74 56.42
N THR A 109 -4.18 4.65 56.00
CA THR A 109 -4.70 5.46 54.90
C THR A 109 -4.77 6.93 55.32
N ASN A 110 -4.39 7.81 54.39
CA ASN A 110 -4.42 9.26 54.56
C ASN A 110 -5.39 9.86 53.54
N GLU A 111 -6.34 10.65 54.02
CA GLU A 111 -7.25 11.43 53.20
C GLU A 111 -6.86 12.91 53.27
N TYR A 112 -6.87 13.58 52.13
CA TYR A 112 -6.59 15.01 52.01
C TYR A 112 -7.85 15.69 51.48
N LEU A 113 -8.27 16.76 52.15
CA LEU A 113 -9.46 17.52 51.78
C LEU A 113 -9.09 19.00 51.66
N VAL A 114 -9.56 19.62 50.58
CA VAL A 114 -9.51 21.08 50.38
C VAL A 114 -10.94 21.56 50.25
N ASN A 115 -11.34 22.50 51.12
CA ASN A 115 -12.72 22.99 51.22
C ASN A 115 -13.77 21.87 51.32
N GLY A 116 -13.42 20.76 51.99
CA GLY A 116 -14.28 19.58 52.15
C GLY A 116 -14.32 18.62 50.97
N SER A 117 -13.66 18.94 49.85
CA SER A 117 -13.53 18.03 48.70
C SER A 117 -12.25 17.21 48.79
N GLN A 118 -12.33 15.90 48.52
CA GLN A 118 -11.18 15.00 48.58
C GLN A 118 -10.24 15.24 47.38
N VAL A 119 -8.94 15.40 47.66
CA VAL A 119 -7.89 15.69 46.66
C VAL A 119 -6.68 14.78 46.86
N ARG A 120 -5.73 14.78 45.91
CA ARG A 120 -4.47 14.06 46.07
C ARG A 120 -3.46 14.91 46.83
N LEU A 121 -2.49 14.27 47.48
CA LEU A 121 -1.39 14.97 48.15
C LEU A 121 -0.61 15.89 47.19
N LYS A 122 -0.45 15.49 45.93
CA LYS A 122 0.19 16.33 44.91
C LYS A 122 -0.52 17.68 44.77
N ASP A 123 -1.85 17.66 44.72
CA ASP A 123 -2.67 18.87 44.56
C ASP A 123 -2.55 19.78 45.79
N VAL A 124 -2.50 19.20 46.99
CA VAL A 124 -2.24 19.97 48.24
C VAL A 124 -0.85 20.60 48.23
N ILE A 125 0.18 19.86 47.81
CA ILE A 125 1.56 20.39 47.73
C ILE A 125 1.65 21.53 46.70
N GLU A 126 1.00 21.38 45.55
CA GLU A 126 0.96 22.42 44.51
C GLU A 126 0.23 23.68 44.98
N LEU A 127 -0.91 23.50 45.65
CA LEU A 127 -1.66 24.58 46.27
C LEU A 127 -0.83 25.32 47.34
N LEU A 128 -0.17 24.59 48.23
CA LEU A 128 0.69 25.17 49.26
C LEU A 128 1.92 25.87 48.66
N ALA A 129 2.53 25.30 47.62
CA ALA A 129 3.66 25.91 46.91
C ALA A 129 3.29 27.26 46.27
N SER A 130 2.07 27.40 45.73
CA SER A 130 1.57 28.68 45.21
C SER A 130 1.49 29.78 46.28
N ALA A 131 1.21 29.40 47.52
CA ALA A 131 1.15 30.29 48.68
C ALA A 131 2.51 30.48 49.37
N HIS A 132 3.60 29.98 48.79
CA HIS A 132 4.94 29.91 49.39
C HIS A 132 4.96 29.15 50.72
N ILE A 133 4.06 28.20 50.92
CA ILE A 133 4.01 27.30 52.07
C ILE A 133 4.62 25.96 51.61
N GLY A 134 5.87 25.70 51.96
CA GLY A 134 6.65 24.61 51.37
C GLY A 134 6.83 23.39 52.28
N SER A 135 7.15 22.23 51.68
CA SER A 135 7.47 20.98 52.39
C SER A 135 8.86 20.95 53.04
N SER A 136 9.72 21.96 52.80
CA SER A 136 11.06 22.07 53.39
C SER A 136 11.08 22.60 54.83
N GLY A 137 9.94 22.97 55.39
CA GLY A 137 9.82 23.22 56.84
C GLY A 137 10.41 24.54 57.32
N HIS A 138 10.71 25.50 56.44
CA HIS A 138 11.20 26.83 56.87
C HIS A 138 10.14 27.67 57.62
N HIS A 139 8.88 27.24 57.56
CA HIS A 139 7.74 27.82 58.28
C HIS A 139 7.59 27.26 59.68
N ILE A 140 8.20 26.12 60.01
CA ILE A 140 8.07 25.45 61.30
C ILE A 140 9.46 25.12 61.80
N ILE A 141 9.98 25.95 62.70
CA ILE A 141 11.31 25.82 63.26
C ILE A 141 11.17 25.14 64.63
N SER A 142 11.48 23.84 64.72
CA SER A 142 11.52 23.16 66.02
C SER A 142 12.90 23.11 66.66
N GLN A 143 12.92 22.76 67.95
CA GLN A 143 14.12 22.42 68.69
C GLN A 143 14.98 21.40 67.91
N GLY A 144 16.23 21.75 67.61
CA GLY A 144 17.16 20.96 66.79
C GLY A 144 17.16 21.30 65.29
N GLU A 145 16.06 21.79 64.73
CA GLU A 145 16.03 22.33 63.36
C GLU A 145 16.62 23.74 63.29
N ALA A 146 16.54 24.48 64.41
CA ALA A 146 17.23 25.76 64.55
C ALA A 146 18.74 25.60 64.24
N ASP A 147 19.41 24.52 64.64
CA ASP A 147 20.84 24.30 64.33
C ASP A 147 21.08 23.74 62.91
N LYS A 148 20.06 23.22 62.23
CA LYS A 148 20.16 22.45 61.00
C LYS A 148 20.72 23.25 59.82
N VAL A 149 20.35 24.52 59.68
CA VAL A 149 20.80 25.37 58.56
C VAL A 149 22.30 25.67 58.66
N VAL A 150 22.81 25.84 59.88
CA VAL A 150 24.24 26.05 60.13
C VAL A 150 25.03 24.74 60.05
N SER A 151 24.45 23.61 60.49
CA SER A 151 25.11 22.29 60.41
C SER A 151 24.99 21.59 59.04
N ALA A 152 24.12 22.06 58.15
CA ALA A 152 23.94 21.49 56.81
C ALA A 152 25.22 21.60 55.97
N ASN A 153 25.43 20.63 55.07
CA ASN A 153 26.49 20.74 54.07
C ASN A 153 26.18 21.92 53.11
N PRO A 154 27.18 22.46 52.39
CA PRO A 154 26.98 23.60 51.51
C PRO A 154 25.88 23.40 50.45
N ARG A 155 25.76 22.18 49.89
CA ARG A 155 24.75 21.83 48.89
C ARG A 155 23.32 21.87 49.44
N ASP A 156 23.08 21.21 50.57
CA ASP A 156 21.80 21.20 51.27
C ASP A 156 21.41 22.62 51.70
N ARG A 157 22.39 23.44 52.09
CA ARG A 157 22.16 24.85 52.40
C ARG A 157 21.75 25.65 51.16
N LYS A 158 22.36 25.40 49.99
CA LYS A 158 21.93 26.00 48.71
C LYS A 158 20.47 25.61 48.43
N ALA A 159 20.13 24.32 48.52
CA ALA A 159 18.77 23.84 48.29
C ALA A 159 17.74 24.48 49.26
N MET A 160 18.09 24.65 50.54
CA MET A 160 17.23 25.34 51.52
C MET A 160 16.98 26.80 51.13
N VAL A 161 18.02 27.50 50.67
CA VAL A 161 17.90 28.91 50.25
C VAL A 161 17.10 29.03 48.94
N GLU A 162 17.33 28.16 47.97
CA GLU A 162 16.55 28.11 46.72
C GLU A 162 15.06 27.87 46.97
N ASP A 163 14.73 26.97 47.89
CA ASP A 163 13.35 26.68 48.27
C ASP A 163 12.70 27.90 48.95
N ALA A 164 13.41 28.54 49.87
CA ALA A 164 12.91 29.73 50.54
C ALA A 164 12.72 30.94 49.60
N LEU A 165 13.55 31.06 48.56
CA LEU A 165 13.38 32.04 47.49
C LEU A 165 12.23 31.70 46.52
N GLY A 166 11.56 30.54 46.69
CA GLY A 166 10.48 30.10 45.82
C GLY A 166 10.94 29.58 44.46
N LEU A 167 12.23 29.30 44.29
CA LEU A 167 12.82 28.91 43.00
C LEU A 167 12.51 27.46 42.61
N LYS A 168 12.04 26.67 43.57
CA LYS A 168 11.72 25.25 43.40
C LYS A 168 10.67 24.99 42.31
N ILE A 169 9.72 25.92 42.11
CA ILE A 169 8.72 25.81 41.02
C ILE A 169 9.41 25.81 39.66
N TYR A 170 10.40 26.67 39.45
CA TYR A 170 11.17 26.74 38.22
C TYR A 170 12.06 25.51 38.05
N GLN A 171 12.66 24.99 39.13
CA GLN A 171 13.41 23.73 39.11
C GLN A 171 12.52 22.54 38.70
N TYR A 172 11.30 22.46 39.24
CA TYR A 172 10.33 21.43 38.83
C TYR A 172 9.94 21.56 37.35
N LYS A 173 9.64 22.77 36.87
CA LYS A 173 9.33 23.02 35.46
C LYS A 173 10.49 22.67 34.54
N ARG A 174 11.74 22.94 34.96
CA ARG A 174 12.95 22.56 34.22
C ARG A 174 13.05 21.04 34.11
N ALA A 175 13.01 20.33 35.24
CA ALA A 175 13.07 18.87 35.27
C ALA A 175 11.92 18.19 34.49
N GLU A 176 10.72 18.78 34.49
CA GLU A 176 9.61 18.30 33.67
C GLU A 176 9.88 18.50 32.17
N SER A 177 10.44 19.65 31.79
CA SER A 177 10.78 19.98 30.41
C SER A 177 11.92 19.10 29.89
N GLU A 178 12.94 18.83 30.71
CA GLU A 178 14.02 17.87 30.42
C GLU A 178 13.46 16.47 30.13
N ARG A 179 12.56 15.97 30.99
CA ARG A 179 11.89 14.66 30.76
C ARG A 179 11.04 14.63 29.49
N LYS A 180 10.37 15.73 29.17
CA LYS A 180 9.60 15.87 27.92
C LYS A 180 10.52 15.87 26.70
N LEU A 181 11.67 16.53 26.80
CA LEU A 181 12.68 16.58 25.75
C LEU A 181 13.28 15.19 25.48
N GLU A 182 13.66 14.45 26.53
CA GLU A 182 14.17 13.07 26.43
C GLU A 182 13.16 12.16 25.70
N LYS A 183 11.89 12.18 26.12
CA LYS A 183 10.82 11.43 25.44
C LYS A 183 10.62 11.86 23.99
N THR A 184 10.79 13.14 23.68
CA THR A 184 10.66 13.65 22.30
C THR A 184 11.78 13.09 21.44
N PHE A 185 13.02 13.00 21.95
CA PHE A 185 14.13 12.36 21.24
C PHE A 185 13.88 10.86 21.02
N GLU A 186 13.38 10.14 22.02
CA GLU A 186 12.97 8.73 21.85
C GLU A 186 11.94 8.57 20.73
N ASN A 187 10.92 9.44 20.69
CA ASN A 187 9.90 9.43 19.63
C ASN A 187 10.49 9.71 18.25
N ILE A 188 11.41 10.67 18.12
CA ILE A 188 12.11 10.97 16.86
C ILE A 188 12.82 9.72 16.34
N VAL A 189 13.60 9.06 17.20
CA VAL A 189 14.33 7.83 16.84
C VAL A 189 13.38 6.72 16.38
N GLN A 190 12.23 6.56 17.05
CA GLN A 190 11.20 5.58 16.65
C GLN A 190 10.59 5.91 15.28
N VAL A 191 10.23 7.18 15.03
CA VAL A 191 9.66 7.61 13.75
C VAL A 191 10.68 7.43 12.60
N GLU A 192 11.96 7.77 12.84
CA GLU A 192 13.03 7.53 11.88
C GLU A 192 13.19 6.05 11.53
N ALA A 193 13.12 5.16 12.53
CA ALA A 193 13.19 3.71 12.32
C ALA A 193 12.04 3.20 11.46
N LEU A 194 10.79 3.64 11.74
CA LEU A 194 9.62 3.30 10.95
C LEU A 194 9.75 3.76 9.49
N ARG A 195 10.28 4.97 9.25
CA ARG A 195 10.52 5.46 7.89
C ARG A 195 11.60 4.66 7.17
N LYS A 196 12.68 4.29 7.86
CA LYS A 196 13.73 3.41 7.31
C LYS A 196 13.18 2.02 6.93
N GLU A 197 12.22 1.50 7.69
CA GLU A 197 11.56 0.23 7.41
C GLU A 197 10.63 0.31 6.18
N ILE A 198 9.87 1.40 6.04
CA ILE A 198 8.91 1.59 4.93
C ILE A 198 9.62 1.91 3.61
N ALA A 199 10.77 2.61 3.64
CA ALA A 199 11.50 3.05 2.46
C ALA A 199 11.78 1.97 1.39
N PRO A 200 12.32 0.76 1.72
CA PRO A 200 12.53 -0.28 0.72
C PRO A 200 11.22 -0.82 0.13
N HIS A 201 10.16 -0.93 0.94
CA HIS A 201 8.85 -1.38 0.47
C HIS A 201 8.22 -0.37 -0.50
N LEU A 202 8.27 0.92 -0.16
CA LEU A 202 7.78 1.99 -1.02
C LEU A 202 8.51 2.01 -2.38
N LYS A 203 9.85 1.89 -2.37
CA LYS A 203 10.65 1.84 -3.60
C LYS A 203 10.36 0.61 -4.46
N PHE A 204 10.00 -0.50 -3.84
CA PHE A 204 9.55 -1.70 -4.56
C PHE A 204 8.19 -1.46 -5.22
N LEU A 205 7.21 -0.96 -4.46
CA LEU A 205 5.87 -0.64 -4.96
C LEU A 205 5.93 0.39 -6.10
N GLU A 206 6.76 1.43 -5.98
CA GLU A 206 6.94 2.47 -7.00
C GLU A 206 7.38 1.87 -8.34
N LYS A 207 8.37 0.96 -8.32
CA LYS A 207 8.81 0.24 -9.53
C LYS A 207 7.71 -0.63 -10.13
N GLN A 208 6.90 -1.26 -9.31
CA GLN A 208 5.81 -2.09 -9.81
C GLN A 208 4.69 -1.24 -10.42
N VAL A 209 4.35 -0.09 -9.82
CA VAL A 209 3.40 0.88 -10.37
C VAL A 209 3.92 1.45 -11.70
N GLU A 210 5.21 1.77 -11.80
CA GLU A 210 5.82 2.22 -13.06
C GLU A 210 5.71 1.14 -14.16
N LYS A 211 5.92 -0.13 -13.80
CA LYS A 211 5.75 -1.26 -14.73
C LYS A 211 4.29 -1.40 -15.17
N LEU A 212 3.34 -1.29 -14.24
CA LEU A 212 1.91 -1.32 -14.55
C LEU A 212 1.50 -0.19 -15.50
N ALA A 213 1.99 1.03 -15.26
CA ALA A 213 1.71 2.18 -16.14
C ALA A 213 2.20 1.92 -17.57
N LYS A 214 3.39 1.32 -17.73
CA LYS A 214 3.90 0.89 -19.04
C LYS A 214 3.04 -0.21 -19.68
N THR A 215 2.54 -1.15 -18.89
CA THR A 215 1.62 -2.20 -19.38
C THR A 215 0.29 -1.61 -19.84
N GLU A 216 -0.28 -0.65 -19.11
CA GLU A 216 -1.50 0.08 -19.51
C GLU A 216 -1.31 0.83 -20.83
N SER A 217 -0.21 1.58 -20.98
CA SER A 217 0.06 2.28 -22.25
C SER A 217 0.23 1.31 -23.42
N LEU A 218 0.91 0.17 -23.21
CA LEU A 218 1.05 -0.87 -24.23
C LEU A 218 -0.31 -1.49 -24.60
N ARG A 219 -1.21 -1.63 -23.64
CA ARG A 219 -2.58 -2.14 -23.87
C ARG A 219 -3.38 -1.15 -24.71
N GLU A 220 -3.33 0.15 -24.42
CA GLU A 220 -4.00 1.19 -25.21
C GLU A 220 -3.48 1.24 -26.66
N ASP A 221 -2.16 1.15 -26.84
CA ASP A 221 -1.53 1.08 -28.16
C ASP A 221 -1.98 -0.17 -28.94
N LEU A 222 -2.06 -1.31 -28.25
CA LEU A 222 -2.57 -2.56 -28.85
C LEU A 222 -4.04 -2.43 -29.27
N ILE A 223 -4.89 -1.77 -28.46
CA ILE A 223 -6.31 -1.52 -28.79
C ILE A 223 -6.40 -0.68 -30.07
N LYS A 224 -5.69 0.44 -30.16
CA LYS A 224 -5.74 1.32 -31.35
C LYS A 224 -5.27 0.60 -32.61
N ILE A 225 -4.12 -0.08 -32.55
CA ILE A 225 -3.55 -0.78 -33.71
C ILE A 225 -4.44 -1.95 -34.13
N SER A 226 -5.00 -2.69 -33.18
CA SER A 226 -5.91 -3.81 -33.48
C SER A 226 -7.21 -3.36 -34.11
N GLN A 227 -7.82 -2.27 -33.64
CA GLN A 227 -9.01 -1.70 -34.26
C GLN A 227 -8.76 -1.30 -35.73
N GLU A 228 -7.65 -0.61 -36.02
CA GLU A 228 -7.31 -0.26 -37.40
C GLU A 228 -7.04 -1.51 -38.26
N TYR A 229 -6.24 -2.45 -37.75
CA TYR A 229 -5.91 -3.69 -38.45
C TYR A 229 -7.18 -4.47 -38.78
N PHE A 230 -8.04 -4.72 -37.80
CA PHE A 230 -9.24 -5.56 -37.97
C PHE A 230 -10.26 -4.93 -38.92
N LYS A 231 -10.43 -3.59 -38.88
CA LYS A 231 -11.34 -2.88 -39.79
C LYS A 231 -10.92 -3.05 -41.25
N ARG A 232 -9.62 -2.92 -41.54
CA ARG A 232 -9.06 -3.09 -42.88
C ARG A 232 -9.10 -4.54 -43.34
N GLU A 233 -8.82 -5.48 -42.44
CA GLU A 233 -8.80 -6.91 -42.74
C GLU A 233 -10.19 -7.44 -43.04
N ASP A 234 -11.19 -7.06 -42.24
CA ASP A 234 -12.61 -7.38 -42.46
C ASP A 234 -13.09 -6.84 -43.82
N PHE A 235 -12.75 -5.59 -44.15
CA PHE A 235 -13.07 -4.99 -45.45
C PHE A 235 -12.41 -5.74 -46.62
N HIS A 236 -11.14 -6.12 -46.48
CA HIS A 236 -10.41 -6.87 -47.50
C HIS A 236 -11.03 -8.26 -47.76
N ILE A 237 -11.30 -9.02 -46.70
CA ILE A 237 -11.89 -10.35 -46.78
C ILE A 237 -13.31 -10.27 -47.35
N ALA A 238 -14.12 -9.31 -46.90
CA ALA A 238 -15.47 -9.10 -47.43
C ALA A 238 -15.45 -8.75 -48.92
N GLY A 239 -14.56 -7.85 -49.34
CA GLY A 239 -14.37 -7.48 -50.75
C GLY A 239 -13.90 -8.65 -51.61
N ALA A 240 -12.91 -9.42 -51.14
CA ALA A 240 -12.39 -10.58 -51.84
C ALA A 240 -13.46 -11.68 -52.03
N LYS A 241 -14.29 -11.92 -50.99
CA LYS A 241 -15.43 -12.84 -51.08
C LYS A 241 -16.51 -12.35 -52.06
N ALA A 242 -16.79 -11.06 -52.08
CA ALA A 242 -17.76 -10.47 -53.00
C ALA A 242 -17.33 -10.67 -54.46
N VAL A 243 -16.07 -10.35 -54.79
CA VAL A 243 -15.48 -10.57 -56.11
C VAL A 243 -15.51 -12.04 -56.50
N LEU A 244 -15.12 -12.94 -55.59
CA LEU A 244 -15.12 -14.38 -55.87
C LEU A 244 -16.52 -14.93 -56.14
N LYS A 245 -17.53 -14.44 -55.41
CA LYS A 245 -18.93 -14.79 -55.63
C LYS A 245 -19.44 -14.30 -56.99
N GLU A 246 -19.02 -13.11 -57.41
CA GLU A 246 -19.35 -12.53 -58.71
C GLU A 246 -18.69 -13.29 -59.87
N GLU A 247 -17.42 -13.69 -59.74
CA GLU A 247 -16.68 -14.48 -60.73
C GLU A 247 -17.21 -15.93 -60.86
N ARG A 248 -17.64 -16.53 -59.73
CA ARG A 248 -18.09 -17.93 -59.67
C ARG A 248 -19.48 -18.16 -60.25
N GLY A 249 -20.43 -17.25 -60.00
CA GLY A 249 -21.82 -17.39 -60.44
C GLY A 249 -22.02 -17.60 -61.95
N PRO A 250 -21.30 -16.90 -62.84
CA PRO A 250 -21.31 -17.15 -64.29
C PRO A 250 -20.74 -18.51 -64.68
N ILE A 251 -19.64 -18.94 -64.04
CA ILE A 251 -18.95 -20.21 -64.34
C ILE A 251 -19.80 -21.40 -63.93
N ASP A 252 -20.39 -21.37 -62.73
CA ASP A 252 -21.28 -22.44 -62.25
C ASP A 252 -22.49 -22.59 -63.18
N ARG A 253 -23.08 -21.48 -63.65
CA ARG A 253 -24.18 -21.50 -64.64
C ARG A 253 -23.75 -22.03 -66.01
N ALA A 254 -22.54 -21.71 -66.45
CA ALA A 254 -22.00 -22.20 -67.72
C ALA A 254 -21.71 -23.72 -67.66
N LEU A 255 -21.14 -24.21 -66.57
CA LEU A 255 -20.92 -25.65 -66.33
C LEU A 255 -22.23 -26.41 -66.21
N GLU A 256 -23.26 -25.84 -65.57
CA GLU A 256 -24.56 -26.51 -65.49
C GLU A 256 -25.22 -26.65 -66.88
N LYS A 257 -25.08 -25.65 -67.77
CA LYS A 257 -25.53 -25.75 -69.17
C LYS A 257 -24.74 -26.78 -69.96
N LEU A 258 -23.41 -26.66 -69.93
CA LEU A 258 -22.52 -27.57 -70.66
C LEU A 258 -22.60 -29.01 -70.16
N SER A 259 -22.87 -29.25 -68.87
CA SER A 259 -23.08 -30.61 -68.36
C SER A 259 -24.37 -31.25 -68.88
N LYS A 260 -25.44 -30.46 -69.10
CA LYS A 260 -26.68 -30.93 -69.75
C LYS A 260 -26.43 -31.25 -71.22
N GLU A 261 -25.73 -30.37 -71.93
CA GLU A 261 -25.33 -30.58 -73.34
C GLU A 261 -24.35 -31.76 -73.51
N SER A 262 -23.40 -31.91 -72.58
CA SER A 262 -22.42 -33.02 -72.52
C SER A 262 -23.09 -34.35 -72.18
N ALA A 263 -24.16 -34.37 -71.36
CA ALA A 263 -24.94 -35.58 -71.10
C ALA A 263 -25.73 -36.04 -72.34
N GLU A 264 -26.23 -35.11 -73.14
CA GLU A 264 -26.85 -35.40 -74.44
C GLU A 264 -25.81 -35.86 -75.47
N ALA A 265 -24.63 -35.23 -75.48
CA ALA A 265 -23.50 -35.59 -76.34
C ALA A 265 -22.80 -36.90 -75.91
N LYS A 266 -22.82 -37.31 -74.63
CA LYS A 266 -22.25 -38.59 -74.20
C LYS A 266 -23.00 -39.81 -74.73
N LYS A 267 -24.27 -39.66 -75.13
CA LYS A 267 -24.98 -40.68 -75.94
C LYS A 267 -24.34 -40.88 -77.32
N VAL A 268 -23.50 -39.95 -77.77
CA VAL A 268 -22.77 -40.01 -79.05
C VAL A 268 -21.46 -40.81 -78.94
N ILE A 269 -21.00 -41.19 -77.74
CA ILE A 269 -19.82 -42.07 -77.58
C ILE A 269 -20.09 -43.48 -78.16
N GLU A 270 -21.35 -43.87 -78.37
CA GLU A 270 -21.72 -45.05 -79.17
C GLU A 270 -21.34 -44.94 -80.66
N PHE A 271 -20.94 -43.76 -81.14
CA PHE A 271 -20.55 -43.55 -82.53
C PHE A 271 -19.05 -43.78 -82.83
N GLU A 272 -18.15 -43.93 -81.85
CA GLU A 272 -16.75 -44.30 -82.18
C GLU A 272 -16.67 -45.71 -82.76
N SER A 273 -17.40 -46.66 -82.18
CA SER A 273 -17.60 -48.00 -82.74
C SER A 273 -18.39 -47.92 -84.04
N GLY A 274 -19.46 -47.11 -84.07
CA GLY A 274 -20.29 -46.87 -85.24
C GLY A 274 -19.55 -46.27 -86.43
N LEU A 275 -18.55 -45.41 -86.21
CA LEU A 275 -17.73 -44.77 -87.25
C LEU A 275 -16.74 -45.78 -87.83
N SER A 276 -16.09 -46.57 -86.97
CA SER A 276 -15.18 -47.64 -87.40
C SER A 276 -15.91 -48.71 -88.20
N GLU A 277 -17.12 -49.08 -87.77
CA GLU A 277 -18.01 -49.99 -88.50
C GLU A 277 -18.54 -49.37 -89.80
N ALA A 278 -18.93 -48.10 -89.80
CA ALA A 278 -19.40 -47.41 -91.01
C ALA A 278 -18.28 -47.27 -92.04
N LYS A 279 -17.05 -46.91 -91.62
CA LYS A 279 -15.86 -46.86 -92.47
C LYS A 279 -15.51 -48.21 -93.06
N LYS A 280 -15.46 -49.27 -92.24
CA LYS A 280 -15.26 -50.65 -92.71
C LYS A 280 -16.32 -51.07 -93.72
N LYS A 281 -17.60 -50.84 -93.40
CA LYS A 281 -18.72 -51.18 -94.29
C LYS A 281 -18.63 -50.43 -95.62
N ARG A 282 -18.28 -49.15 -95.61
CA ARG A 282 -18.05 -48.36 -96.83
C ARG A 282 -16.87 -48.89 -97.64
N ASP A 283 -15.74 -49.17 -96.99
CA ASP A 283 -14.55 -49.68 -97.67
C ASP A 283 -14.78 -51.09 -98.26
N ASP A 284 -15.52 -51.95 -97.55
CA ASP A 284 -15.93 -53.28 -98.01
C ASP A 284 -16.88 -53.19 -99.21
N LEU A 285 -17.92 -52.33 -99.14
CA LEU A 285 -18.83 -52.06 -100.26
C LEU A 285 -18.09 -51.50 -101.48
N THR A 286 -17.11 -50.63 -101.26
CA THR A 286 -16.27 -50.07 -102.35
C THR A 286 -15.43 -51.15 -103.01
N ARG A 287 -14.86 -52.08 -102.23
CA ARG A 287 -14.12 -53.24 -102.74
C ARG A 287 -15.02 -54.21 -103.51
N GLU A 288 -16.22 -54.47 -103.02
CA GLU A 288 -17.22 -55.32 -103.68
C GLU A 288 -17.67 -54.72 -105.02
N LEU A 289 -17.94 -53.41 -105.05
CA LEU A 289 -18.20 -52.67 -106.29
C LEU A 289 -17.06 -52.82 -107.29
N GLY A 290 -15.81 -52.63 -106.86
CA GLY A 290 -14.64 -52.80 -107.73
C GLY A 290 -14.48 -54.22 -108.28
N LYS A 291 -14.80 -55.25 -107.48
CA LYS A 291 -14.80 -56.65 -107.96
C LYS A 291 -15.90 -56.89 -108.98
N LEU A 292 -17.10 -56.35 -108.73
CA LEU A 292 -18.24 -56.50 -109.62
C LEU A 292 -18.00 -55.83 -110.96
N ASP A 293 -17.40 -54.62 -110.95
CA ASP A 293 -16.98 -53.92 -112.16
C ASP A 293 -15.94 -54.71 -112.95
N GLY A 294 -14.99 -55.37 -112.26
CA GLY A 294 -14.03 -56.28 -112.89
C GLY A 294 -14.68 -57.51 -113.54
N LEU A 295 -15.71 -58.09 -112.91
CA LEU A 295 -16.46 -59.24 -113.45
C LEU A 295 -17.30 -58.85 -114.67
N ILE A 296 -17.95 -57.69 -114.66
CA ILE A 296 -18.69 -57.15 -115.80
C ILE A 296 -17.75 -56.97 -117.00
N LEU A 297 -16.58 -56.35 -116.78
CA LEU A 297 -15.56 -56.15 -117.82
C LEU A 297 -15.02 -57.46 -118.39
N ALA A 298 -14.89 -58.51 -117.57
CA ALA A 298 -14.41 -59.82 -118.02
C ALA A 298 -15.44 -60.51 -118.93
N GLU A 299 -16.72 -60.51 -118.55
CA GLU A 299 -17.80 -61.10 -119.36
C GLU A 299 -18.03 -60.31 -120.67
N GLU A 300 -17.90 -58.98 -120.64
CA GLU A 300 -17.96 -58.14 -121.85
C GLU A 300 -16.85 -58.53 -122.85
N ARG A 301 -15.64 -58.85 -122.38
CA ARG A 301 -14.55 -59.34 -123.23
C ARG A 301 -14.82 -60.73 -123.81
N VAL A 302 -15.45 -61.64 -123.05
CA VAL A 302 -15.82 -62.98 -123.54
C VAL A 302 -16.76 -62.86 -124.74
N ILE A 303 -17.80 -62.04 -124.62
CA ILE A 303 -18.74 -61.74 -125.72
C ILE A 303 -18.01 -61.17 -126.94
N GLU A 304 -17.06 -60.25 -126.72
CA GLU A 304 -16.27 -59.64 -127.80
C GLU A 304 -15.40 -60.69 -128.53
N THR A 305 -14.76 -61.59 -127.80
CA THR A 305 -13.94 -62.67 -128.39
C THR A 305 -14.77 -63.69 -129.17
N GLU A 306 -15.94 -64.07 -128.67
CA GLU A 306 -16.84 -65.04 -129.31
C GLU A 306 -17.41 -64.48 -130.63
N LYS A 307 -17.83 -63.21 -130.62
CA LYS A 307 -18.28 -62.50 -131.83
C LYS A 307 -17.18 -62.45 -132.88
N ARG A 308 -15.93 -62.26 -132.47
CA ARG A 308 -14.77 -62.23 -133.37
C ARG A 308 -14.46 -63.59 -134.00
N LEU A 309 -14.62 -64.68 -133.24
CA LEU A 309 -14.45 -66.06 -133.71
C LEU A 309 -15.56 -66.48 -134.70
N SER A 310 -16.80 -66.02 -134.49
CA SER A 310 -17.94 -66.33 -135.38
C SER A 310 -17.83 -65.72 -136.79
N ALA A 311 -17.02 -64.67 -136.96
CA ALA A 311 -16.93 -63.90 -138.20
C ALA A 311 -15.84 -64.39 -139.19
N SER A 312 -14.97 -65.33 -138.80
CA SER A 312 -13.89 -65.83 -139.65
C SER A 312 -14.22 -67.21 -140.24
N ASP A 313 -14.36 -67.30 -141.57
CA ASP A 313 -14.66 -68.54 -142.30
C ASP A 313 -13.47 -69.51 -142.37
N GLU A 314 -12.25 -69.08 -142.01
CA GLU A 314 -11.00 -69.85 -142.18
C GLU A 314 -10.72 -70.88 -141.05
N LEU A 315 -11.48 -70.85 -139.95
CA LEU A 315 -11.21 -71.66 -138.73
C LEU A 315 -12.39 -72.55 -138.30
N LYS A 316 -13.27 -72.94 -139.22
CA LYS A 316 -14.31 -73.96 -138.96
C LYS A 316 -13.68 -75.35 -139.02
N THR A 317 -13.51 -75.99 -137.86
CA THR A 317 -12.91 -77.33 -137.73
C THR A 317 -13.94 -78.43 -137.98
N VAL A 318 -13.58 -79.45 -138.77
CA VAL A 318 -14.38 -80.68 -138.99
C VAL A 318 -13.70 -81.84 -138.29
N ARG A 319 -14.45 -82.71 -137.59
CA ARG A 319 -13.84 -83.77 -136.77
C ARG A 319 -13.33 -84.90 -137.68
N LEU A 320 -12.12 -85.39 -137.39
CA LEU A 320 -11.41 -86.37 -138.23
C LEU A 320 -12.23 -87.64 -138.53
N ARG A 321 -13.03 -88.09 -137.55
CA ARG A 321 -13.88 -89.29 -137.65
C ARG A 321 -14.92 -89.21 -138.78
N GLU A 322 -15.37 -88.00 -139.08
CA GLU A 322 -16.41 -87.73 -140.09
C GLU A 322 -15.81 -87.69 -141.50
N ILE A 323 -14.51 -87.41 -141.62
CA ILE A 323 -13.76 -87.48 -142.87
C ILE A 323 -13.50 -88.95 -143.25
N GLU A 324 -13.23 -89.81 -142.27
CA GLU A 324 -13.03 -91.24 -142.50
C GLU A 324 -14.30 -91.96 -142.99
N GLU A 325 -15.47 -91.59 -142.47
CA GLU A 325 -16.76 -92.12 -142.96
C GLU A 325 -17.02 -91.69 -144.41
N LEU A 326 -16.77 -90.42 -144.72
CA LEU A 326 -16.90 -89.90 -146.08
C LEU A 326 -15.95 -90.59 -147.05
N TYR A 327 -14.72 -90.91 -146.62
CA TYR A 327 -13.77 -91.65 -147.45
C TYR A 327 -14.23 -93.09 -147.75
N ARG A 328 -14.82 -93.79 -146.77
CA ARG A 328 -15.37 -95.13 -147.00
C ARG A 328 -16.54 -95.09 -147.98
N GLU A 329 -17.47 -94.15 -147.80
CA GLU A 329 -18.59 -93.97 -148.73
C GLU A 329 -18.10 -93.65 -150.14
N ILE A 330 -17.12 -92.76 -150.27
CA ILE A 330 -16.54 -92.36 -151.57
C ILE A 330 -15.85 -93.55 -152.27
N SER A 331 -15.21 -94.44 -151.51
CA SER A 331 -14.51 -95.62 -152.06
C SER A 331 -15.43 -96.65 -152.73
N LEU A 332 -16.74 -96.61 -152.48
CA LEU A 332 -17.73 -97.51 -153.05
C LEU A 332 -18.28 -97.03 -154.40
N PHE A 333 -17.95 -95.80 -154.85
CA PHE A 333 -18.44 -95.24 -156.12
C PHE A 333 -17.42 -95.42 -157.25
N SER A 334 -17.89 -95.93 -158.40
CA SER A 334 -17.07 -96.13 -159.61
C SER A 334 -17.10 -94.96 -160.60
N GLU A 335 -17.98 -93.97 -160.39
CA GLU A 335 -18.12 -92.78 -161.25
C GLU A 335 -17.73 -91.49 -160.52
N ILE A 336 -16.79 -90.73 -161.08
CA ILE A 336 -16.21 -89.50 -160.48
C ILE A 336 -17.27 -88.43 -160.16
N ARG A 337 -18.37 -88.35 -160.93
CA ARG A 337 -19.43 -87.35 -160.70
C ARG A 337 -20.13 -87.51 -159.36
N GLN A 338 -20.40 -88.75 -158.95
CA GLN A 338 -21.10 -89.04 -157.70
C GLN A 338 -20.23 -88.68 -156.49
N ILE A 339 -18.90 -88.84 -156.60
CA ILE A 339 -17.94 -88.44 -155.59
C ILE A 339 -17.96 -86.91 -155.39
N ILE A 340 -17.97 -86.14 -156.49
CA ILE A 340 -17.96 -84.66 -156.43
C ILE A 340 -19.26 -84.13 -155.80
N GLU A 341 -20.43 -84.68 -156.15
CA GLU A 341 -21.71 -84.25 -155.56
C GLU A 341 -21.74 -84.49 -154.05
N ARG A 342 -21.25 -85.65 -153.59
CA ARG A 342 -21.26 -85.99 -152.15
C ARG A 342 -20.30 -85.11 -151.35
N LEU A 343 -19.12 -84.82 -151.90
CA LEU A 343 -18.18 -83.85 -151.33
C LEU A 343 -18.80 -82.44 -151.28
N GLY A 344 -19.51 -82.03 -152.33
CA GLY A 344 -20.22 -80.75 -152.37
C GLY A 344 -21.31 -80.65 -151.30
N SER A 345 -22.14 -81.69 -151.14
CA SER A 345 -23.19 -81.70 -150.11
C SER A 345 -22.60 -81.66 -148.70
N PHE A 346 -21.54 -82.44 -148.44
CA PHE A 346 -20.88 -82.52 -147.12
C PHE A 346 -20.29 -81.16 -146.69
N ILE A 347 -19.70 -80.40 -147.62
CA ILE A 347 -19.15 -79.08 -147.33
C ILE A 347 -20.28 -78.06 -147.08
N SER A 348 -21.36 -78.12 -147.85
CA SER A 348 -22.47 -77.15 -147.74
C SER A 348 -23.24 -77.26 -146.42
N GLU A 349 -23.47 -78.48 -145.93
CA GLU A 349 -24.24 -78.74 -144.71
C GLU A 349 -23.51 -78.22 -143.45
N ARG A 350 -22.18 -78.17 -143.49
CA ARG A 350 -21.35 -77.76 -142.34
C ARG A 350 -20.97 -76.29 -142.33
N LYS A 351 -21.11 -75.58 -143.46
CA LYS A 351 -20.78 -74.15 -143.54
C LYS A 351 -21.70 -73.26 -142.68
N HIS A 352 -22.88 -73.76 -142.30
CA HIS A 352 -23.97 -72.98 -141.69
C HIS A 352 -24.31 -73.31 -140.22
N ARG A 353 -23.48 -74.09 -139.50
CA ARG A 353 -23.71 -74.36 -138.06
C ARG A 353 -22.90 -73.39 -137.20
N THR A 354 -23.57 -72.53 -136.42
CA THR A 354 -22.97 -71.54 -135.50
C THR A 354 -23.38 -71.87 -134.06
N ASP A 355 -22.46 -71.85 -133.09
CA ASP A 355 -22.75 -72.07 -131.66
C ASP A 355 -23.29 -70.79 -131.01
N SER A 356 -24.62 -70.63 -130.96
CA SER A 356 -25.32 -69.44 -130.43
C SER A 356 -25.54 -69.43 -128.90
N ASN A 357 -25.17 -70.49 -128.18
CA ASN A 357 -25.51 -70.65 -126.76
C ASN A 357 -24.59 -69.89 -125.79
N LEU A 358 -23.30 -69.70 -126.11
CA LEU A 358 -22.33 -69.07 -125.22
C LEU A 358 -22.57 -67.56 -125.02
N ILE A 359 -23.02 -66.86 -126.08
CA ILE A 359 -23.25 -65.40 -126.03
C ILE A 359 -24.45 -65.07 -125.11
N ALA A 360 -25.54 -65.84 -125.18
CA ALA A 360 -26.74 -65.60 -124.38
C ALA A 360 -26.49 -65.81 -122.87
N GLU A 361 -25.65 -66.78 -122.50
CA GLU A 361 -25.28 -67.02 -121.10
C GLU A 361 -24.46 -65.86 -120.51
N SER A 362 -23.51 -65.30 -121.26
CA SER A 362 -22.71 -64.16 -120.80
C SER A 362 -23.52 -62.86 -120.72
N GLU A 363 -24.48 -62.61 -121.63
CA GLU A 363 -25.38 -61.45 -121.54
C GLU A 363 -26.29 -61.50 -120.30
N ALA A 364 -26.80 -62.68 -119.94
CA ALA A 364 -27.58 -62.88 -118.72
C ALA A 364 -26.76 -62.62 -117.45
N ARG A 365 -25.49 -63.07 -117.41
CA ARG A 365 -24.57 -62.79 -116.30
C ARG A 365 -24.29 -61.30 -116.11
N ILE A 366 -24.08 -60.56 -117.20
CA ILE A 366 -23.84 -59.10 -117.15
C ILE A 366 -25.07 -58.36 -116.59
N ALA A 367 -26.28 -58.76 -116.97
CA ALA A 367 -27.50 -58.14 -116.46
C ALA A 367 -27.67 -58.34 -114.94
N ASP A 368 -27.38 -59.54 -114.45
CA ASP A 368 -27.42 -59.84 -113.00
C ASP A 368 -26.36 -59.06 -112.22
N PHE A 369 -25.14 -58.93 -112.77
CA PHE A 369 -24.11 -58.09 -112.17
C PHE A 369 -24.49 -56.61 -112.17
N LYS A 370 -25.06 -56.06 -113.25
CA LYS A 370 -25.51 -54.66 -113.28
C LYS A 370 -26.60 -54.37 -112.24
N LYS A 371 -27.50 -55.32 -111.98
CA LYS A 371 -28.52 -55.18 -110.93
C LYS A 371 -27.89 -55.12 -109.53
N LYS A 372 -26.97 -56.04 -109.23
CA LYS A 372 -26.20 -56.05 -107.96
C LYS A 372 -25.36 -54.79 -107.77
N LYS A 373 -24.84 -54.20 -108.85
CA LYS A 373 -24.08 -52.94 -108.82
C LYS A 373 -24.91 -51.78 -108.29
N VAL A 374 -26.14 -51.60 -108.81
CA VAL A 374 -27.04 -50.50 -108.39
C VAL A 374 -27.42 -50.64 -106.90
N GLU A 375 -27.67 -51.86 -106.44
CA GLU A 375 -27.94 -52.13 -105.02
C GLU A 375 -26.73 -51.74 -104.14
N LEU A 376 -25.51 -52.12 -104.53
CA LEU A 376 -24.28 -51.74 -103.82
C LEU A 376 -24.01 -50.23 -103.83
N GLU A 377 -24.26 -49.54 -104.95
CA GLU A 377 -24.08 -48.07 -105.04
C GLU A 377 -25.02 -47.32 -104.08
N SER A 378 -26.28 -47.78 -103.96
CA SER A 378 -27.23 -47.20 -103.01
C SER A 378 -26.81 -47.41 -101.55
N ALA A 379 -26.28 -48.59 -101.23
CA ALA A 379 -25.76 -48.92 -99.91
C ALA A 379 -24.50 -48.12 -99.56
N LEU A 380 -23.63 -47.85 -100.54
CA LEU A 380 -22.43 -47.04 -100.38
C LEU A 380 -22.78 -45.58 -100.04
N LYS A 381 -23.76 -44.99 -100.73
CA LYS A 381 -24.22 -43.62 -100.48
C LYS A 381 -24.80 -43.46 -99.07
N ALA A 382 -25.64 -44.39 -98.63
CA ALA A 382 -26.18 -44.40 -97.27
C ALA A 382 -25.09 -44.57 -96.19
N ALA A 383 -24.03 -45.34 -96.48
CA ALA A 383 -22.88 -45.48 -95.59
C ALA A 383 -22.06 -44.17 -95.49
N ALA A 384 -21.90 -43.45 -96.59
CA ALA A 384 -21.17 -42.17 -96.62
C ALA A 384 -21.92 -41.05 -95.86
N GLU A 385 -23.24 -40.92 -96.06
CA GLU A 385 -24.08 -39.94 -95.32
C GLU A 385 -24.05 -40.23 -93.81
N LYS A 386 -24.06 -41.51 -93.42
CA LYS A 386 -23.92 -41.91 -92.01
C LYS A 386 -22.53 -41.55 -91.45
N GLU A 387 -21.45 -41.77 -92.19
CA GLU A 387 -20.08 -41.39 -91.80
C GLU A 387 -19.94 -39.87 -91.57
N GLU A 388 -20.52 -39.06 -92.45
CA GLU A 388 -20.48 -37.59 -92.36
C GLU A 388 -21.22 -37.06 -91.12
N SER A 389 -22.44 -37.55 -90.86
CA SER A 389 -23.23 -37.17 -89.67
C SER A 389 -22.53 -37.51 -88.36
N ILE A 390 -21.78 -38.62 -88.34
CA ILE A 390 -21.01 -39.05 -87.16
C ILE A 390 -19.81 -38.13 -86.93
N ASN A 391 -19.06 -37.78 -87.99
CA ASN A 391 -17.91 -36.86 -87.88
C ASN A 391 -18.33 -35.46 -87.39
N GLU A 392 -19.49 -34.95 -87.80
CA GLU A 392 -20.01 -33.67 -87.31
C GLU A 392 -20.35 -33.73 -85.82
N ALA A 393 -20.97 -34.82 -85.37
CA ALA A 393 -21.27 -35.04 -83.97
C ALA A 393 -19.99 -35.16 -83.12
N GLU A 394 -18.97 -35.89 -83.58
CA GLU A 394 -17.67 -35.99 -82.90
C GLU A 394 -16.99 -34.61 -82.72
N LYS A 395 -16.99 -33.76 -83.75
CA LYS A 395 -16.43 -32.40 -83.66
C LYS A 395 -17.19 -31.53 -82.66
N ALA A 396 -18.51 -31.67 -82.58
CA ALA A 396 -19.33 -30.95 -81.60
C ALA A 396 -19.02 -31.42 -80.17
N VAL A 397 -18.92 -32.74 -79.96
CA VAL A 397 -18.52 -33.33 -78.66
C VAL A 397 -17.15 -32.83 -78.23
N PHE A 398 -16.15 -32.85 -79.12
CA PHE A 398 -14.80 -32.40 -78.80
C PHE A 398 -14.77 -30.91 -78.38
N ARG A 399 -15.56 -30.06 -79.03
CA ARG A 399 -15.68 -28.64 -78.66
C ARG A 399 -16.27 -28.47 -77.27
N ILE A 400 -17.38 -29.16 -76.98
CA ILE A 400 -18.04 -29.14 -75.66
C ILE A 400 -17.08 -29.63 -74.58
N MET A 401 -16.35 -30.73 -74.82
CA MET A 401 -15.36 -31.26 -73.87
C MET A 401 -14.20 -30.29 -73.61
N SER A 402 -13.75 -29.56 -74.64
CA SER A 402 -12.70 -28.54 -74.47
C SER A 402 -13.19 -27.37 -73.63
N GLU A 403 -14.39 -26.85 -73.90
CA GLU A 403 -15.00 -25.76 -73.13
C GLU A 403 -15.29 -26.18 -71.68
N GLU A 404 -15.78 -27.41 -71.47
CA GLU A 404 -15.98 -28.01 -70.14
C GLU A 404 -14.64 -28.08 -69.38
N LYS A 405 -13.57 -28.55 -70.02
CA LYS A 405 -12.23 -28.63 -69.41
C LYS A 405 -11.67 -27.25 -69.03
N ASP A 406 -11.85 -26.24 -69.89
CA ASP A 406 -11.41 -24.87 -69.61
C ASP A 406 -12.16 -24.25 -68.44
N LEU A 407 -13.48 -24.45 -68.37
CA LEU A 407 -14.29 -23.99 -67.25
C LEU A 407 -13.96 -24.72 -65.94
N ILE A 408 -13.70 -26.03 -65.99
CA ILE A 408 -13.23 -26.80 -64.83
C ILE A 408 -11.88 -26.25 -64.34
N SER A 409 -10.96 -25.92 -65.26
CA SER A 409 -9.66 -25.32 -64.90
C SER A 409 -9.85 -23.96 -64.20
N ARG A 410 -10.71 -23.09 -64.72
CA ARG A 410 -11.05 -21.80 -64.09
C ARG A 410 -11.72 -21.99 -62.73
N LEU A 411 -12.61 -22.97 -62.60
CA LEU A 411 -13.28 -23.28 -61.34
C LEU A 411 -12.30 -23.81 -60.29
N ASN A 412 -11.32 -24.61 -60.68
CA ASN A 412 -10.26 -25.05 -59.76
C ASN A 412 -9.39 -23.87 -59.29
N LEU A 413 -9.07 -22.92 -60.19
CA LEU A 413 -8.36 -21.70 -59.80
C LEU A 413 -9.17 -20.87 -58.79
N LEU A 414 -10.48 -20.72 -59.01
CA LEU A 414 -11.37 -20.04 -58.07
C LEU A 414 -11.48 -20.77 -56.73
N LYS A 415 -11.55 -22.11 -56.73
CA LYS A 415 -11.52 -22.92 -55.50
C LYS A 415 -10.24 -22.70 -54.69
N SER A 416 -9.07 -22.72 -55.35
CA SER A 416 -7.81 -22.44 -54.65
C SER A 416 -7.78 -21.00 -54.08
N ARG A 417 -8.39 -20.03 -54.78
CA ARG A 417 -8.53 -18.66 -54.27
C ARG A 417 -9.49 -18.59 -53.07
N GLU A 418 -10.59 -19.35 -53.11
CA GLU A 418 -11.58 -19.46 -52.02
C GLU A 418 -10.95 -20.09 -50.78
N GLU A 419 -10.19 -21.18 -50.93
CA GLU A 419 -9.44 -21.82 -49.85
C GLU A 419 -8.45 -20.84 -49.22
N ARG A 420 -7.73 -20.05 -50.03
CA ARG A 420 -6.79 -19.03 -49.52
C ARG A 420 -7.51 -17.95 -48.69
N ILE A 421 -8.64 -17.43 -49.19
CA ILE A 421 -9.45 -16.45 -48.45
C ILE A 421 -10.03 -17.08 -47.17
N GLY A 422 -10.41 -18.36 -47.21
CA GLY A 422 -10.87 -19.11 -46.04
C GLY A 422 -9.80 -19.23 -44.96
N LEU A 423 -8.54 -19.47 -45.34
CA LEU A 423 -7.40 -19.46 -44.42
C LEU A 423 -7.16 -18.07 -43.82
N GLU A 424 -7.22 -17.01 -44.64
CA GLU A 424 -7.09 -15.62 -44.18
C GLU A 424 -8.20 -15.25 -43.18
N GLU A 425 -9.45 -15.66 -43.42
CA GLU A 425 -10.56 -15.43 -42.49
C GLU A 425 -10.41 -16.21 -41.18
N ALA A 426 -9.95 -17.46 -41.24
CA ALA A 426 -9.69 -18.25 -40.05
C ALA A 426 -8.57 -17.63 -39.20
N GLU A 427 -7.51 -17.15 -39.84
CA GLU A 427 -6.42 -16.44 -39.15
C GLU A 427 -6.93 -15.14 -38.53
N PHE A 428 -7.69 -14.34 -39.27
CA PHE A 428 -8.31 -13.11 -38.77
C PHE A 428 -9.18 -13.36 -37.52
N LYS A 429 -10.05 -14.37 -37.56
CA LYS A 429 -10.89 -14.75 -36.39
C LYS A 429 -10.04 -15.16 -35.20
N ARG A 430 -8.98 -15.96 -35.42
CA ARG A 430 -8.06 -16.37 -34.36
C ARG A 430 -7.36 -15.16 -33.71
N THR A 431 -6.81 -14.26 -34.52
CA THR A 431 -6.15 -13.03 -34.02
C THR A 431 -7.15 -12.16 -33.24
N LEU A 432 -8.39 -12.06 -33.71
CA LEU A 432 -9.45 -11.30 -33.06
C LEU A 432 -9.82 -11.87 -31.69
N GLU A 433 -9.94 -13.20 -31.57
CA GLU A 433 -10.15 -13.88 -30.28
C GLU A 433 -8.96 -13.66 -29.33
N GLU A 434 -7.73 -13.88 -29.80
CA GLU A 434 -6.50 -13.70 -29.01
C GLU A 434 -6.39 -12.27 -28.46
N VAL A 435 -6.59 -11.25 -29.31
CA VAL A 435 -6.56 -9.85 -28.88
C VAL A 435 -7.74 -9.52 -27.96
N GLY A 436 -8.93 -10.08 -28.21
CA GLY A 436 -10.08 -9.92 -27.32
C GLY A 436 -9.82 -10.45 -25.91
N HIS A 437 -9.12 -11.58 -25.78
CA HIS A 437 -8.71 -12.13 -24.48
C HIS A 437 -7.67 -11.25 -23.76
N LEU A 438 -6.74 -10.64 -24.49
CA LEU A 438 -5.64 -9.85 -23.92
C LEU A 438 -6.02 -8.39 -23.62
N ALA A 439 -6.61 -7.71 -24.60
CA ALA A 439 -6.90 -6.28 -24.56
C ALA A 439 -8.35 -5.97 -24.15
N GLY A 440 -9.23 -6.98 -24.09
CA GLY A 440 -10.63 -6.85 -23.67
C GLY A 440 -11.57 -6.49 -24.82
N THR A 441 -12.84 -6.27 -24.48
CA THR A 441 -13.93 -6.05 -25.45
C THR A 441 -13.78 -4.77 -26.28
N GLU A 442 -13.00 -3.80 -25.81
CA GLU A 442 -12.76 -2.54 -26.49
C GLU A 442 -11.95 -2.74 -27.79
N ALA A 443 -11.00 -3.66 -27.81
CA ALA A 443 -10.26 -4.03 -29.02
C ALA A 443 -11.16 -4.64 -30.10
N LEU A 444 -12.29 -5.24 -29.70
CA LEU A 444 -13.27 -5.83 -30.62
C LEU A 444 -14.22 -4.81 -31.25
N ARG A 445 -14.22 -3.54 -30.80
CA ARG A 445 -15.03 -2.45 -31.36
C ARG A 445 -14.43 -1.83 -32.62
N PHE A 446 -13.75 -2.63 -33.43
CA PHE A 446 -13.11 -2.18 -34.67
C PHE A 446 -14.11 -1.66 -35.71
N LYS A 447 -15.38 -2.08 -35.65
CA LYS A 447 -16.42 -1.62 -36.59
C LYS A 447 -16.69 -0.13 -36.50
N ASP A 448 -16.55 0.45 -35.30
CA ASP A 448 -16.77 1.87 -35.00
C ASP A 448 -15.52 2.72 -35.29
N PHE A 449 -14.40 2.07 -35.65
CA PHE A 449 -13.16 2.76 -35.98
C PHE A 449 -13.35 3.61 -37.25
N ALA A 450 -13.07 4.91 -37.14
CA ALA A 450 -13.27 5.87 -38.20
C ALA A 450 -12.20 5.70 -39.29
N LEU A 451 -12.54 4.94 -40.34
CA LEU A 451 -11.76 4.83 -41.57
C LEU A 451 -12.69 4.91 -42.77
N SER A 452 -12.33 5.71 -43.77
CA SER A 452 -13.07 5.79 -45.03
C SER A 452 -12.74 4.61 -45.94
N GLU A 453 -13.67 4.26 -46.85
CA GLU A 453 -13.40 3.21 -47.85
C GLU A 453 -12.25 3.57 -48.82
N GLU A 454 -12.04 4.86 -49.10
CA GLU A 454 -10.96 5.31 -49.98
C GLU A 454 -9.57 5.11 -49.33
N GLU A 455 -9.46 5.37 -48.04
CA GLU A 455 -8.24 5.11 -47.26
C GLU A 455 -7.95 3.61 -47.17
N MET A 456 -8.99 2.76 -47.06
CA MET A 456 -8.82 1.30 -47.04
C MET A 456 -8.40 0.74 -48.40
N LYS A 457 -8.88 1.30 -49.51
CA LYS A 457 -8.56 0.84 -50.87
C LYS A 457 -7.22 1.33 -51.40
N SER A 458 -6.79 2.54 -51.00
CA SER A 458 -5.59 3.18 -51.55
C SER A 458 -4.28 2.64 -50.97
N GLU A 459 -4.32 1.96 -49.83
CA GLU A 459 -3.11 1.54 -49.14
C GLU A 459 -2.56 0.18 -49.60
N PRO A 460 -1.24 0.06 -49.88
CA PRO A 460 -0.63 -1.20 -50.27
C PRO A 460 -0.69 -2.26 -49.15
N ARG A 461 -0.82 -3.53 -49.54
CA ARG A 461 -0.89 -4.67 -48.61
C ARG A 461 0.34 -4.78 -47.69
N VAL A 462 1.51 -4.33 -48.14
CA VAL A 462 2.76 -4.33 -47.37
C VAL A 462 2.61 -3.59 -46.04
N LYS A 463 1.91 -2.45 -46.00
CA LYS A 463 1.69 -1.71 -44.75
C LYS A 463 0.76 -2.45 -43.79
N GLN A 464 -0.18 -3.23 -44.31
CA GLN A 464 -1.05 -4.06 -43.48
C GLN A 464 -0.26 -5.22 -42.84
N GLU A 465 0.70 -5.82 -43.57
CA GLU A 465 1.62 -6.81 -43.00
C GLU A 465 2.54 -6.20 -41.93
N GLU A 466 3.01 -4.96 -42.13
CA GLU A 466 3.73 -4.21 -41.11
C GLU A 466 2.88 -3.98 -39.86
N ARG A 467 1.62 -3.55 -40.03
CA ARG A 467 0.67 -3.43 -38.89
C ARG A 467 0.48 -4.76 -38.17
N LYS A 468 0.33 -5.88 -38.89
CA LYS A 468 0.22 -7.22 -38.30
C LYS A 468 1.46 -7.56 -37.45
N ARG A 469 2.66 -7.29 -37.95
CA ARG A 469 3.91 -7.50 -37.18
C ARG A 469 3.97 -6.63 -35.92
N VAL A 470 3.55 -5.37 -36.00
CA VAL A 470 3.51 -4.49 -34.82
C VAL A 470 2.46 -4.97 -33.82
N LEU A 471 1.29 -5.41 -34.30
CA LEU A 471 0.24 -6.00 -33.47
C LEU A 471 0.74 -7.25 -32.74
N GLU A 472 1.37 -8.20 -33.45
CA GLU A 472 1.94 -9.42 -32.85
C GLU A 472 3.05 -9.09 -31.83
N LYS A 473 3.91 -8.11 -32.13
CA LYS A 473 4.95 -7.66 -31.21
C LYS A 473 4.37 -7.05 -29.93
N ASN A 474 3.35 -6.21 -30.05
CA ASN A 474 2.69 -5.59 -28.89
C ASN A 474 1.89 -6.62 -28.09
N LYS A 475 1.27 -7.58 -28.77
CA LYS A 475 0.60 -8.73 -28.16
C LYS A 475 1.56 -9.53 -27.29
N LEU A 476 2.71 -9.95 -27.83
CA LEU A 476 3.75 -10.69 -27.10
C LEU A 476 4.25 -9.93 -25.87
N ARG A 477 4.52 -8.63 -26.02
CA ARG A 477 4.95 -7.77 -24.90
C ARG A 477 3.90 -7.67 -23.79
N LEU A 478 2.62 -7.67 -24.15
CA LEU A 478 1.51 -7.61 -23.20
C LEU A 478 1.30 -8.95 -22.50
N GLU A 479 1.44 -10.07 -23.22
CA GLU A 479 1.44 -11.43 -22.64
C GLU A 479 2.53 -11.58 -21.57
N ASP A 480 3.76 -11.14 -21.85
CA ASP A 480 4.89 -11.18 -20.91
C ASP A 480 4.71 -10.25 -19.69
N SER A 481 3.87 -9.22 -19.83
CA SER A 481 3.69 -8.14 -18.85
C SER A 481 2.41 -8.26 -18.03
N SER A 482 1.62 -9.32 -18.23
CA SER A 482 0.34 -9.51 -17.57
C SER A 482 0.51 -9.65 -16.05
N MET A 483 0.34 -8.55 -15.33
CA MET A 483 0.35 -8.50 -13.88
C MET A 483 -1.09 -8.50 -13.36
N ALA A 484 -1.47 -9.55 -12.65
CA ALA A 484 -2.70 -9.59 -11.88
C ALA A 484 -2.60 -8.62 -10.67
N GLY A 485 -3.69 -7.91 -10.34
CA GLY A 485 -3.77 -7.07 -9.13
C GLY A 485 -3.31 -5.61 -9.30
N GLY A 486 -3.36 -5.04 -10.51
CA GLY A 486 -2.84 -3.69 -10.76
C GLY A 486 -3.52 -2.56 -9.96
N GLU A 487 -4.83 -2.62 -9.73
CA GLU A 487 -5.54 -1.63 -8.89
C GLU A 487 -5.18 -1.76 -7.42
N GLU A 488 -5.06 -2.97 -6.90
CA GLU A 488 -4.69 -3.23 -5.51
C GLU A 488 -3.28 -2.71 -5.24
N LEU A 489 -2.36 -2.91 -6.18
CA LEU A 489 -0.99 -2.40 -6.10
C LEU A 489 -0.90 -0.87 -6.16
N LYS A 490 -1.68 -0.22 -7.04
CA LYS A 490 -1.78 1.24 -7.09
C LYS A 490 -2.31 1.81 -5.77
N LYS A 491 -3.30 1.14 -5.18
CA LYS A 491 -3.88 1.52 -3.90
C LYS A 491 -2.88 1.35 -2.76
N GLU A 492 -2.19 0.22 -2.69
CA GLU A 492 -1.16 -0.06 -1.68
C GLU A 492 0.00 0.94 -1.75
N HIS A 493 0.47 1.27 -2.95
CA HIS A 493 1.47 2.32 -3.15
C HIS A 493 0.99 3.67 -2.64
N ALA A 494 -0.25 4.07 -2.96
CA ALA A 494 -0.83 5.34 -2.50
C ALA A 494 -0.92 5.39 -0.97
N GLU A 495 -1.47 4.35 -0.33
CA GLU A 495 -1.60 4.27 1.14
C GLU A 495 -0.22 4.30 1.83
N THR A 496 0.76 3.57 1.30
CA THR A 496 2.13 3.52 1.85
C THR A 496 2.85 4.86 1.68
N SER A 497 2.66 5.53 0.53
CA SER A 497 3.23 6.85 0.25
C SER A 497 2.64 7.93 1.16
N GLU A 498 1.31 7.92 1.36
CA GLU A 498 0.64 8.83 2.30
C GLU A 498 1.15 8.63 3.74
N ARG A 499 1.38 7.37 4.13
CA ARG A 499 1.94 7.04 5.44
C ARG A 499 3.37 7.58 5.62
N ASP A 500 4.27 7.42 4.64
CA ASP A 500 5.62 8.02 4.73
C ASP A 500 5.56 9.55 4.79
N ALA A 501 4.69 10.17 3.97
CA ALA A 501 4.51 11.62 3.97
C ALA A 501 3.92 12.15 5.30
N PHE A 502 3.11 11.35 5.99
CA PHE A 502 2.65 11.66 7.34
C PHE A 502 3.80 11.58 8.36
N LEU A 503 4.56 10.48 8.36
CA LEU A 503 5.70 10.29 9.27
C LEU A 503 6.78 11.36 9.06
N ALA A 504 7.00 11.81 7.82
CA ALA A 504 7.93 12.89 7.51
C ALA A 504 7.50 14.24 8.14
N ARG A 505 6.20 14.53 8.15
CA ARG A 505 5.65 15.74 8.78
C ARG A 505 5.76 15.67 10.31
N GLU A 506 5.36 14.54 10.90
CA GLU A 506 5.49 14.31 12.35
C GLU A 506 6.93 14.46 12.83
N LEU A 507 7.91 13.94 12.07
CA LEU A 507 9.33 14.07 12.41
C LEU A 507 9.75 15.54 12.48
N LEU A 508 9.37 16.36 11.49
CA LEU A 508 9.67 17.80 11.49
C LEU A 508 9.01 18.54 12.66
N ASP A 509 7.81 18.15 13.05
CA ASP A 509 7.10 18.77 14.17
C ASP A 509 7.69 18.37 15.53
N LEU A 510 8.16 17.12 15.66
CA LEU A 510 8.91 16.66 16.83
C LEU A 510 10.26 17.36 16.96
N GLU A 511 10.99 17.56 15.87
CA GLU A 511 12.26 18.30 15.85
C GLU A 511 12.08 19.76 16.32
N LYS A 512 11.07 20.46 15.79
CA LYS A 512 10.74 21.83 16.22
C LYS A 512 10.32 21.88 17.70
N SER A 513 9.59 20.87 18.16
CA SER A 513 9.18 20.76 19.55
C SER A 513 10.39 20.56 20.48
N ALA A 514 11.35 19.72 20.06
CA ALA A 514 12.58 19.49 20.79
C ALA A 514 13.44 20.78 20.86
N GLU A 515 13.54 21.54 19.77
CA GLU A 515 14.23 22.83 19.76
C GLU A 515 13.57 23.85 20.69
N SER A 516 12.23 23.92 20.67
CA SER A 516 11.46 24.79 21.56
C SER A 516 11.64 24.44 23.04
N LEU A 517 11.65 23.13 23.37
CA LEU A 517 11.90 22.64 24.73
C LEU A 517 13.32 22.96 25.20
N LYS A 518 14.33 22.83 24.33
CA LYS A 518 15.71 23.23 24.64
C LYS A 518 15.80 24.73 24.94
N GLY A 519 15.15 25.56 24.14
CA GLY A 519 15.08 27.01 24.38
C GLY A 519 14.45 27.33 25.73
N LEU A 520 13.30 26.71 26.05
CA LEU A 520 12.62 26.90 27.33
C LEU A 520 13.48 26.47 28.53
N ILE A 521 14.18 25.34 28.44
CA ILE A 521 15.08 24.87 29.51
C ILE A 521 16.18 25.90 29.77
N LYS A 522 16.81 26.41 28.71
CA LYS A 522 17.85 27.43 28.82
C LYS A 522 17.33 28.73 29.44
N ASP A 523 16.15 29.20 29.03
CA ASP A 523 15.52 30.39 29.58
C ASP A 523 15.20 30.21 31.09
N LEU A 524 14.77 29.01 31.49
CA LEU A 524 14.53 28.68 32.89
C LEU A 524 15.82 28.66 33.72
N GLU A 525 16.92 28.16 33.17
CA GLU A 525 18.23 28.13 33.84
C GLU A 525 18.81 29.53 34.06
N GLU A 526 18.78 30.37 33.03
CA GLU A 526 19.24 31.76 33.13
C GLU A 526 18.41 32.55 34.15
N ARG A 527 17.09 32.34 34.15
CA ARG A 527 16.20 32.96 35.13
C ARG A 527 16.45 32.45 36.55
N LEU A 528 16.65 31.14 36.72
CA LEU A 528 16.97 30.53 38.01
C LEU A 528 18.26 31.11 38.60
N ALA A 529 19.32 31.23 37.80
CA ALA A 529 20.59 31.79 38.23
C ALA A 529 20.45 33.26 38.65
N THR A 530 19.77 34.07 37.84
CA THR A 530 19.58 35.51 38.09
C THR A 530 18.77 35.77 39.37
N GLU A 531 17.65 35.04 39.54
CA GLU A 531 16.80 35.18 40.73
C GLU A 531 17.48 34.65 41.99
N PHE A 532 18.29 33.59 41.88
CA PHE A 532 19.07 33.06 42.99
C PHE A 532 20.13 34.05 43.46
N GLU A 533 20.94 34.61 42.55
CA GLU A 533 21.98 35.59 42.88
C GLU A 533 21.36 36.84 43.55
N THR A 534 20.31 37.39 42.94
CA THR A 534 19.56 38.53 43.48
C THR A 534 18.96 38.21 44.86
N GLY A 535 18.47 36.97 45.04
CA GLY A 535 17.94 36.49 46.30
C GLY A 535 19.00 36.40 47.40
N VAL A 536 20.16 35.82 47.10
CA VAL A 536 21.29 35.71 48.04
C VAL A 536 21.80 37.09 48.45
N GLU A 537 21.87 38.06 47.55
CA GLU A 537 22.24 39.44 47.88
C GLU A 537 21.26 40.08 48.89
N LYS A 538 19.95 39.90 48.68
CA LYS A 538 18.92 40.39 49.61
C LYS A 538 19.02 39.69 50.96
N ILE A 539 19.25 38.37 50.97
CA ILE A 539 19.41 37.59 52.21
C ILE A 539 20.64 38.09 52.97
N ASN A 540 21.76 38.33 52.29
CA ASN A 540 22.99 38.83 52.91
C ASN A 540 22.80 40.20 53.57
N LYS A 541 22.06 41.11 52.95
CA LYS A 541 21.75 42.44 53.54
C LYS A 541 20.94 42.31 54.84
N GLU A 542 19.89 41.49 54.84
CA GLU A 542 19.07 41.28 56.05
C GLU A 542 19.80 40.43 57.10
N PHE A 543 20.59 39.44 56.69
CA PHE A 543 21.36 38.58 57.58
C PHE A 543 22.40 39.39 58.36
N ASP A 544 23.15 40.24 57.68
CA ASP A 544 24.15 41.09 58.34
C ASP A 544 23.50 42.07 59.32
N LYS A 545 22.36 42.68 58.95
CA LYS A 545 21.59 43.59 59.80
C LYS A 545 21.06 42.89 61.06
N LEU A 546 20.44 41.73 60.92
CA LEU A 546 19.89 40.95 62.04
C LEU A 546 21.00 40.42 62.93
N PHE A 547 22.08 39.93 62.34
CA PHE A 547 23.25 39.44 63.06
C PHE A 547 23.89 40.55 63.90
N ASN A 548 24.12 41.73 63.32
CA ASN A 548 24.64 42.90 64.03
C ASN A 548 23.77 43.30 65.22
N LYS A 549 22.44 43.30 65.04
CA LYS A 549 21.48 43.63 66.11
C LYS A 549 21.54 42.62 67.27
N MET A 550 21.75 41.34 66.99
CA MET A 550 21.80 40.28 68.01
C MET A 550 23.11 40.27 68.80
N PHE A 551 24.23 40.42 68.11
CA PHE A 551 25.56 40.32 68.74
C PHE A 551 26.14 41.68 69.16
N GLY A 552 25.48 42.80 68.83
CA GLY A 552 25.97 44.16 69.13
C GLY A 552 27.19 44.54 68.29
N GLY A 553 27.30 43.98 67.08
CA GLY A 553 28.42 44.08 66.15
C GLY A 553 28.77 42.73 65.51
N GLY A 554 29.60 42.76 64.46
CA GLY A 554 30.06 41.59 63.72
C GLY A 554 29.70 41.67 62.25
N GLU A 555 30.00 40.65 61.47
CA GLU A 555 29.56 40.55 60.06
C GLU A 555 29.17 39.13 59.74
N ALA A 556 28.08 38.94 58.99
CA ALA A 556 27.62 37.63 58.57
C ALA A 556 27.12 37.62 57.13
N ARG A 557 27.62 36.67 56.32
CA ARG A 557 27.24 36.54 54.91
C ARG A 557 27.29 35.10 54.41
N LEU A 558 26.48 34.82 53.41
CA LEU A 558 26.49 33.63 52.57
C LEU A 558 27.41 33.85 51.36
N VAL A 559 28.24 32.86 51.06
CA VAL A 559 29.14 32.86 49.90
C VAL A 559 28.91 31.60 49.08
N LEU A 560 28.74 31.76 47.76
CA LEU A 560 28.67 30.64 46.84
C LEU A 560 30.06 30.02 46.66
N VAL A 561 30.17 28.71 46.86
CA VAL A 561 31.39 27.93 46.73
C VAL A 561 31.11 26.80 45.76
N LYS A 562 32.01 26.56 44.80
CA LYS A 562 31.94 25.40 43.91
C LYS A 562 32.63 24.23 44.61
N GLU A 563 31.90 23.15 44.91
CA GLU A 563 32.53 21.93 45.43
C GLU A 563 33.18 21.20 44.25
N SER A 564 34.52 21.21 44.18
CA SER A 564 35.21 20.22 43.35
C SER A 564 35.00 18.86 44.01
N LYS A 565 34.31 17.93 43.35
CA LYS A 565 34.30 16.53 43.77
C LYS A 565 35.74 16.04 43.84
N LYS A 566 36.34 16.01 45.03
CA LYS A 566 37.48 15.13 45.29
C LYS A 566 36.87 13.76 45.50
N SER A 567 36.85 12.94 44.46
CA SER A 567 36.62 11.50 44.60
C SER A 567 37.51 10.98 45.73
N PRO A 568 36.99 10.20 46.70
CA PRO A 568 37.85 9.50 47.62
C PRO A 568 38.71 8.57 46.78
N ALA A 569 40.04 8.73 46.88
CA ALA A 569 41.00 7.86 46.22
C ALA A 569 40.71 6.40 46.62
N SER A 570 40.04 5.66 45.74
CA SER A 570 40.21 4.23 45.67
C SER A 570 41.58 4.00 45.04
N GLU A 571 42.57 3.73 45.88
CA GLU A 571 43.71 2.92 45.46
C GLU A 571 43.13 1.63 44.87
N LEU A 572 43.24 1.46 43.55
CA LEU A 572 43.43 0.22 42.80
C LEU A 572 43.21 0.50 41.30
N ASP A 573 44.32 0.36 40.57
CA ASP A 573 44.52 0.21 39.12
C ASP A 573 43.26 -0.04 38.26
N ASP A 574 43.00 0.84 37.30
CA ASP A 574 42.99 0.47 35.86
C ASP A 574 43.04 1.73 34.97
N GLU A 575 43.95 1.71 33.99
CA GLU A 575 44.10 2.75 32.97
C GLU A 575 43.07 2.51 31.86
N THR A 576 41.91 3.17 31.91
CA THR A 576 41.14 3.67 30.74
C THR A 576 39.78 4.20 31.19
N PHE A 577 39.72 5.48 31.55
CA PHE A 577 38.46 6.22 31.56
C PHE A 577 38.74 7.62 31.03
N GLU A 578 38.33 7.88 29.79
CA GLU A 578 38.15 9.25 29.32
C GLU A 578 37.07 9.90 30.21
N PRO A 579 37.29 11.14 30.71
CA PRO A 579 36.29 11.81 31.51
C PRO A 579 35.10 12.14 30.62
N SER A 580 33.96 11.47 30.83
CA SER A 580 32.69 11.88 30.26
C SER A 580 32.34 13.28 30.76
N GLU A 581 31.96 14.17 29.83
CA GLU A 581 31.49 15.52 30.09
C GLU A 581 30.23 15.54 30.98
N ALA A 582 30.40 15.41 32.31
CA ALA A 582 29.35 15.64 33.30
C ALA A 582 29.90 15.86 34.72
N ASP A 583 31.12 16.41 34.84
CA ASP A 583 31.56 17.00 36.11
C ASP A 583 30.92 18.39 36.25
N GLU A 584 29.59 18.41 36.42
CA GLU A 584 28.93 19.56 37.04
C GLU A 584 29.47 19.67 38.47
N ALA A 585 30.38 20.62 38.67
CA ALA A 585 30.78 21.04 40.00
C ALA A 585 29.53 21.54 40.74
N ASP A 586 29.01 20.71 41.65
CA ASP A 586 27.86 21.06 42.48
C ASP A 586 28.19 22.35 43.26
N GLU A 587 27.40 23.39 43.05
CA GLU A 587 27.54 24.64 43.80
C GLU A 587 26.89 24.51 45.18
N GLY A 588 27.50 25.10 46.19
CA GLY A 588 27.00 25.13 47.56
C GLY A 588 27.12 26.51 48.19
N LEU A 589 26.40 26.74 49.29
CA LEU A 589 26.49 27.98 50.07
C LEU A 589 27.28 27.74 51.35
N GLU A 590 28.30 28.55 51.61
CA GLU A 590 29.05 28.58 52.86
C GLU A 590 28.66 29.81 53.70
N ILE A 591 28.50 29.64 55.02
CA ILE A 591 28.22 30.75 55.95
C ILE A 591 29.55 31.27 56.50
N LYS A 592 29.83 32.56 56.28
CA LYS A 592 30.98 33.25 56.88
C LYS A 592 30.51 34.24 57.92
N VAL A 593 31.01 34.08 59.15
CA VAL A 593 30.62 34.88 60.31
C VAL A 593 31.87 35.42 61.01
N SER A 594 31.83 36.69 61.41
CA SER A 594 32.87 37.38 62.18
C SER A 594 32.25 38.02 63.42
N LEU A 595 32.77 37.71 64.62
CA LEU A 595 32.32 38.31 65.88
C LEU A 595 33.28 39.44 66.30
N PRO A 596 32.79 40.54 66.92
CA PRO A 596 33.59 41.74 67.26
C PRO A 596 34.85 41.48 68.11
N LYS A 597 34.85 40.39 68.89
CA LYS A 597 35.92 40.05 69.85
C LYS A 597 36.60 38.70 69.57
N LYS A 598 36.25 38.00 68.48
CA LYS A 598 36.72 36.62 68.22
C LYS A 598 36.86 36.34 66.72
N LYS A 599 38.07 35.95 66.29
CA LYS A 599 38.30 35.43 64.94
C LYS A 599 37.86 33.96 64.88
N ILE A 600 36.78 33.69 64.17
CA ILE A 600 36.23 32.34 64.00
C ILE A 600 36.67 31.80 62.63
N ARG A 601 37.29 30.63 62.60
CA ARG A 601 37.68 29.94 61.35
C ARG A 601 36.66 28.91 60.87
N SER A 602 35.82 28.40 61.76
CA SER A 602 34.77 27.43 61.47
C SER A 602 33.57 27.66 62.39
N LEU A 603 32.36 27.44 61.86
CA LEU A 603 31.08 27.54 62.58
C LEU A 603 31.03 26.60 63.80
N MET A 604 31.86 25.56 63.84
CA MET A 604 31.99 24.64 64.97
C MET A 604 32.66 25.26 66.21
N MET A 605 33.32 26.42 66.07
CA MET A 605 33.98 27.13 67.18
C MET A 605 33.06 28.12 67.94
N LEU A 606 31.79 28.22 67.53
CA LEU A 606 30.76 29.01 68.20
C LEU A 606 30.26 28.29 69.46
N SER A 607 29.90 29.05 70.50
CA SER A 607 29.16 28.51 71.65
C SER A 607 27.78 27.99 71.20
N GLY A 608 27.19 27.05 71.95
CA GLY A 608 25.85 26.51 71.63
C GLY A 608 24.78 27.60 71.49
N GLY A 609 24.81 28.62 72.36
CA GLY A 609 23.92 29.79 72.25
C GLY A 609 24.24 30.69 71.06
N GLU A 610 25.52 30.91 70.74
CA GLU A 610 25.93 31.74 69.58
C GLU A 610 25.56 31.06 68.25
N ARG A 611 25.70 29.72 68.18
CA ARG A 611 25.30 28.93 67.01
C ARG A 611 23.80 29.00 66.81
N ALA A 612 23.02 28.77 67.87
CA ALA A 612 21.56 28.87 67.82
C ALA A 612 21.11 30.27 67.34
N LEU A 613 21.69 31.34 67.88
CA LEU A 613 21.39 32.71 67.48
C LEU A 613 21.79 33.03 66.04
N THR A 614 22.94 32.54 65.58
CA THR A 614 23.39 32.69 64.19
C THR A 614 22.44 32.00 63.23
N SER A 615 22.00 30.79 63.56
CA SER A 615 21.05 30.05 62.74
C SER A 615 19.67 30.71 62.70
N ILE A 616 19.18 31.18 63.85
CA ILE A 616 17.91 31.91 63.94
C ILE A 616 17.99 33.19 63.09
N ALA A 617 19.08 33.95 63.20
CA ALA A 617 19.28 35.15 62.38
C ALA A 617 19.30 34.85 60.88
N LEU A 618 19.90 33.73 60.47
CA LEU A 618 19.91 33.30 59.07
C LEU A 618 18.53 32.88 58.58
N ILE A 619 17.81 32.04 59.34
CA ILE A 619 16.47 31.61 58.97
C ILE A 619 15.52 32.82 58.89
N PHE A 620 15.67 33.78 59.79
CA PHE A 620 14.90 35.01 59.79
C PHE A 620 15.24 35.90 58.60
N ALA A 621 16.53 36.03 58.24
CA ALA A 621 16.95 36.77 57.05
C ALA A 621 16.38 36.16 55.77
N ILE A 622 16.45 34.83 55.65
CA ILE A 622 15.83 34.06 54.56
C ILE A 622 14.32 34.34 54.50
N SER A 623 13.64 34.27 55.66
CA SER A 623 12.20 34.51 55.76
C SER A 623 11.82 35.96 55.46
N GLN A 624 12.71 36.95 55.61
CA GLN A 624 12.38 38.35 55.30
C GLN A 624 12.41 38.69 53.81
N VAL A 625 13.18 37.94 53.01
CA VAL A 625 13.28 38.16 51.56
C VAL A 625 12.02 37.65 50.85
N ASN A 626 11.47 36.54 51.32
CA ASN A 626 10.18 36.02 50.87
C ASN A 626 9.31 35.66 52.09
N PRO A 627 8.57 36.64 52.67
CA PRO A 627 7.85 36.45 53.92
C PRO A 627 6.73 35.43 53.81
N PRO A 628 6.81 34.30 54.55
CA PRO A 628 5.73 33.34 54.58
C PRO A 628 4.49 33.92 55.29
N PRO A 629 3.28 33.41 55.00
CA PRO A 629 2.06 33.86 55.67
C PRO A 629 2.12 33.76 57.19
N PHE A 630 2.75 32.71 57.69
CA PHE A 630 2.95 32.44 59.10
C PHE A 630 4.25 31.66 59.36
N ILE A 631 4.77 31.75 60.58
CA ILE A 631 5.94 31.03 61.07
C ILE A 631 5.62 30.46 62.46
N ILE A 632 6.01 29.22 62.69
CA ILE A 632 5.88 28.51 63.97
C ILE A 632 7.27 28.31 64.55
N LEU A 633 7.48 28.79 65.77
CA LEU A 633 8.73 28.68 66.50
C LEU A 633 8.51 27.76 67.71
N ASP A 634 8.97 26.51 67.62
CA ASP A 634 8.79 25.49 68.67
C ASP A 634 10.03 25.35 69.55
N GLU A 635 9.98 25.96 70.73
CA GLU A 635 11.01 25.97 71.78
C GLU A 635 12.40 26.43 71.29
N THR A 636 12.43 27.33 70.29
CA THR A 636 13.68 27.83 69.70
C THR A 636 14.50 28.73 70.64
N ASP A 637 13.90 29.21 71.72
CA ASP A 637 14.52 30.04 72.76
C ASP A 637 14.99 29.24 73.98
N ALA A 638 14.84 27.91 73.98
CA ALA A 638 15.16 27.05 75.13
C ALA A 638 16.65 27.04 75.53
N ALA A 639 17.55 27.33 74.58
CA ALA A 639 19.00 27.35 74.80
C ALA A 639 19.56 28.75 75.08
N LEU A 640 18.69 29.77 75.19
CA LEU A 640 19.09 31.16 75.37
C LEU A 640 19.09 31.54 76.85
N ASP A 641 20.08 32.35 77.25
CA ASP A 641 20.06 33.02 78.55
C ASP A 641 19.06 34.19 78.55
N GLU A 642 18.80 34.76 79.72
CA GLU A 642 17.79 35.83 79.88
C GLU A 642 18.11 37.08 79.03
N ALA A 643 19.40 37.45 78.93
CA ALA A 643 19.84 38.60 78.14
C ALA A 643 19.63 38.40 76.63
N ASN A 644 19.94 37.22 76.09
CA ASN A 644 19.72 36.92 74.68
C ASN A 644 18.25 36.58 74.38
N SER A 645 17.49 36.10 75.36
CA SER A 645 16.04 35.88 75.25
C SER A 645 15.29 37.18 75.00
N LYS A 646 15.70 38.27 75.65
CA LYS A 646 15.14 39.61 75.39
C LYS A 646 15.38 40.06 73.95
N LYS A 647 16.63 39.92 73.45
CA LYS A 647 16.98 40.26 72.06
C LYS A 647 16.23 39.40 71.05
N TYR A 648 16.05 38.12 71.36
CA TYR A 648 15.23 37.21 70.56
C TYR A 648 13.76 37.67 70.53
N GLY A 649 13.19 38.08 71.67
CA GLY A 649 11.86 38.68 71.73
C GLY A 649 11.72 39.94 70.85
N ASP A 650 12.74 40.80 70.81
CA ASP A 650 12.76 41.97 69.92
C ASP A 650 12.83 41.59 68.42
N LEU A 651 13.42 40.45 68.07
CA LEU A 651 13.41 39.93 66.71
C LEU A 651 12.05 39.37 66.31
N VAL A 652 11.42 38.61 67.21
CA VAL A 652 10.08 38.07 67.04
C VAL A 652 9.09 39.21 66.77
N GLU A 653 9.18 40.31 67.53
CA GLU A 653 8.33 41.49 67.31
C GLU A 653 8.54 42.10 65.92
N MET A 654 9.80 42.27 65.49
CA MET A 654 10.10 42.78 64.13
C MET A 654 9.56 41.86 63.02
N LEU A 655 9.62 40.55 63.20
CA LEU A 655 9.09 39.61 62.23
C LEU A 655 7.56 39.63 62.15
N SER A 656 6.90 39.90 63.27
CA SER A 656 5.44 39.94 63.36
C SER A 656 4.79 41.01 62.48
N GLU A 657 5.57 42.03 62.07
CA GLU A 657 5.13 43.07 61.13
C GLU A 657 4.82 42.50 59.73
N LYS A 658 5.55 41.45 59.31
CA LYS A 658 5.45 40.88 57.96
C LYS A 658 4.80 39.50 57.92
N SER A 659 5.01 38.68 58.95
CA SER A 659 4.52 37.29 59.02
C SER A 659 3.80 37.05 60.35
N GLN A 660 2.74 36.23 60.33
CA GLN A 660 2.05 35.85 61.56
C GLN A 660 2.90 34.84 62.36
N LEU A 661 3.06 35.02 63.66
CA LEU A 661 3.95 34.20 64.48
C LEU A 661 3.17 33.34 65.49
N ILE A 662 3.53 32.06 65.55
CA ILE A 662 3.05 31.11 66.57
C ILE A 662 4.27 30.65 67.38
N LEU A 663 4.34 31.06 68.64
CA LEU A 663 5.46 30.78 69.54
C LEU A 663 5.08 29.67 70.53
N ILE A 664 5.73 28.52 70.45
CA ILE A 664 5.67 27.52 71.51
C ILE A 664 6.88 27.74 72.41
N THR A 665 6.66 28.24 73.63
CA THR A 665 7.77 28.62 74.52
C THR A 665 7.37 28.45 76.00
N HIS A 666 8.39 28.34 76.84
CA HIS A 666 8.30 28.42 78.30
C HIS A 666 9.04 29.66 78.86
N ASN A 667 9.66 30.47 78.00
CA ASN A 667 10.45 31.63 78.36
C ASN A 667 9.56 32.86 78.58
N ARG A 668 9.67 33.48 79.76
CA ARG A 668 8.83 34.60 80.16
C ARG A 668 9.01 35.82 79.27
N GLU A 669 10.24 36.10 78.83
CA GLU A 669 10.53 37.25 77.97
C GLU A 669 9.85 37.10 76.60
N THR A 670 9.94 35.91 75.99
CA THR A 670 9.29 35.62 74.71
C THR A 670 7.76 35.61 74.82
N MET A 671 7.22 35.03 75.90
CA MET A 671 5.77 35.00 76.17
C MET A 671 5.18 36.41 76.27
N SER A 672 5.93 37.38 76.83
CA SER A 672 5.46 38.76 77.02
C SER A 672 5.15 39.51 75.71
N ARG A 673 5.65 39.02 74.57
CA ARG A 673 5.45 39.65 73.25
C ARG A 673 4.19 39.16 72.52
N ALA A 674 3.48 38.17 73.07
CA ALA A 674 2.28 37.61 72.44
C ALA A 674 1.01 38.34 72.86
N GLY A 675 0.13 38.66 71.90
CA GLY A 675 -1.19 39.26 72.18
C GLY A 675 -2.20 38.25 72.73
N VAL A 676 -2.02 36.96 72.40
CA VAL A 676 -2.83 35.85 72.93
C VAL A 676 -1.95 34.71 73.41
N ILE A 677 -2.30 34.12 74.55
CA ILE A 677 -1.63 32.96 75.11
C ILE A 677 -2.60 31.78 75.24
N TYR A 678 -2.24 30.69 74.59
CA TYR A 678 -2.91 29.39 74.64
C TYR A 678 -2.19 28.48 75.63
N GLY A 679 -2.77 28.33 76.82
CA GLY A 679 -2.33 27.36 77.83
C GLY A 679 -2.78 25.94 77.49
N VAL A 680 -1.84 25.07 77.12
CA VAL A 680 -2.08 23.63 76.94
C VAL A 680 -1.74 22.92 78.24
N THR A 681 -2.76 22.39 78.89
CA THR A 681 -2.63 21.60 80.13
C THR A 681 -3.00 20.15 79.88
N MET A 682 -2.46 19.23 80.67
CA MET A 682 -2.81 17.82 80.60
C MET A 682 -3.39 17.41 81.94
N ALA A 683 -4.63 16.92 81.94
CA ALA A 683 -5.20 16.32 83.13
C ALA A 683 -4.59 14.93 83.36
N GLY A 684 -4.71 14.36 84.57
CA GLY A 684 -4.11 13.07 84.93
C GLY A 684 -4.50 11.87 84.05
N ASN A 685 -5.45 12.04 83.13
CA ASN A 685 -5.86 11.06 82.13
C ASN A 685 -5.10 11.17 80.79
N GLY A 686 -4.05 11.99 80.69
CA GLY A 686 -3.21 12.08 79.47
C GLY A 686 -3.84 12.84 78.31
N VAL A 687 -5.04 13.41 78.48
CA VAL A 687 -5.73 14.20 77.46
C VAL A 687 -5.34 15.68 77.60
N SER A 688 -4.85 16.28 76.51
CA SER A 688 -4.58 17.72 76.44
C SER A 688 -5.89 18.51 76.46
N LYS A 689 -5.94 19.56 77.28
CA LYS A 689 -7.00 20.56 77.34
C LYS A 689 -6.44 21.93 77.00
N LEU A 690 -7.18 22.68 76.18
CA LEU A 690 -6.84 24.04 75.79
C LEU A 690 -7.52 25.05 76.73
N LEU A 691 -6.74 25.99 77.23
CA LEU A 691 -7.19 27.21 77.90
C LEU A 691 -6.63 28.39 77.11
N SER A 692 -7.39 29.45 76.92
CA SER A 692 -6.95 30.65 76.20
C SER A 692 -7.10 31.88 77.07
N ILE A 693 -6.08 32.74 77.06
CA ILE A 693 -6.09 34.05 77.70
C ILE A 693 -5.67 35.06 76.62
N SER A 694 -6.57 35.98 76.27
CA SER A 694 -6.28 37.10 75.38
C SER A 694 -5.82 38.29 76.24
N PHE A 695 -4.58 38.77 76.02
CA PHE A 695 -4.05 39.91 76.78
C PHE A 695 -4.68 41.22 76.29
N ASP A 696 -4.96 41.32 74.99
CA ASP A 696 -5.61 42.50 74.40
C ASP A 696 -7.03 42.69 74.97
N GLU A 697 -7.82 41.60 75.09
CA GLU A 697 -9.16 41.64 75.68
C GLU A 697 -9.11 41.88 77.21
N ALA A 698 -8.11 41.33 77.91
CA ALA A 698 -7.95 41.53 79.35
C ALA A 698 -7.56 42.99 79.69
N VAL A 699 -6.81 43.66 78.82
CA VAL A 699 -6.44 45.08 78.98
C VAL A 699 -7.60 46.02 78.63
N GLU A 700 -8.45 45.66 77.67
CA GLU A 700 -9.68 46.42 77.35
C GLU A 700 -10.76 46.30 78.45
N VAL A 701 -10.88 45.15 79.12
CA VAL A 701 -11.85 44.95 80.22
C VAL A 701 -11.35 45.54 81.56
N ALA A 702 -10.05 45.79 81.70
CA ALA A 702 -9.42 46.34 82.90
C ALA A 702 -9.26 47.88 82.88
N LYS A 703 -9.55 48.54 81.76
CA LYS A 703 -9.73 49.99 81.66
C LYS A 703 -11.20 50.35 81.85
#